data_AF-A0A2T7DZL0-F1
#
_entry.id   AF-A0A2T7DZL0-F1
#
_cell.length_a   1.000
_cell.length_b   1.000
_cell.length_c   1.000
_cell.angle_alpha   90.00
_cell.angle_beta   90.00
_cell.angle_gamma   90.00
#
_symmetry.space_group_name_H-M   'P 1'
#
loop_
_entity.id
_entity.type
_entity.pdbx_description
1 polymer ?
#
loop_
_entity_poly.entity_id
_entity_poly.type
_entity_poly.pdbx_seq_one_letter_code
_entity_poly.pdbx_strand_id
1 'polypeptide(L)'
;MARMFGRNKSTTEESVAYIKEKEDEMEQKRSLLLVLATLSTTVTYAAGLNPPGGFWPDSSASHLAGDPALRDYYPRRFKAFMACNDTAFAGSLVIIVMLLSNTAADYVVESNALRLCVLISLFGLMAAYAAGSCREVHTSIYVFTLVGAVLLYLIIQWIAPIVPRPEFVSKCIKWAKAEKNKLILKLKSFLTDNTSTSSEQEMRLALDQQQPSDHDIACTVCDVKDDIRKLRTYLLLLGILAATITYQSGLNPPGGFWLDNEDDHLAGDPILEAISPKRYNTFFYCNATAFVSSLVIITLLQSHLISVGALKRYVLQTAMIFDMFGMMGAYAAGSSRTFSTSLYVIILVILAFSYVMVQIVLFVCTRNSDESAQQMDDNPKPKDLEKRRKFLVLLAVLAASCTYQAGINPPGGFWTDNNDGHRAGYPMFHDEFPHRYMVFFYLNSTAFMSSLAVIMLLVSKRLCQRGINGYLLRGCMLLDLVSLMGAFAAGSCRKVSTSVYAILVVSIVFAYVMVQVLVLTFAKDKVSSFFEWVLSAAPFKSLHPSENRKQSIMISRKPEHKWRKDLILIGTLAVSVTYQAGLLPPGGLWPDDRDGHFIGDPILHDTDPPRYKAFFYCNATAFMASVIIVILLLNSTISKYRRSILPMKTAMVLDLLALLGAYAAGSCRKLKTSIYVFALVIAVFMYIVIHILLSFDKMARSVKKTGEQWIPCLKKMWALIETEPPNHHPSSEEEP
;
A
#
# COMPACT_ATOMS: atom_id res chain seq x y z
N MET A 1 22.82 3.70 -53.23
CA MET A 1 23.05 4.36 -51.93
C MET A 1 21.78 4.60 -51.11
N ALA A 2 20.65 5.06 -51.68
CA ALA A 2 19.42 5.34 -50.91
C ALA A 2 18.82 4.13 -50.13
N ARG A 3 18.97 2.90 -50.64
CA ARG A 3 18.56 1.66 -49.94
C ARG A 3 19.42 1.30 -48.72
N MET A 4 20.67 1.75 -48.64
CA MET A 4 21.50 1.54 -47.44
C MET A 4 21.14 2.54 -46.33
N PHE A 5 20.88 3.79 -46.68
CA PHE A 5 20.47 4.81 -45.71
C PHE A 5 19.09 4.54 -45.10
N GLY A 6 18.12 4.03 -45.87
CA GLY A 6 16.82 3.62 -45.33
C GLY A 6 16.89 2.43 -44.36
N ARG A 7 17.85 1.51 -44.58
CA ARG A 7 18.04 0.32 -43.73
C ARG A 7 18.75 0.65 -42.41
N ASN A 8 19.65 1.63 -42.42
CA ASN A 8 20.29 2.13 -41.20
C ASN A 8 19.33 2.98 -40.35
N LYS A 9 18.43 3.74 -40.98
CA LYS A 9 17.42 4.52 -40.25
C LYS A 9 16.36 3.63 -39.58
N SER A 10 15.89 2.58 -40.26
CA SER A 10 14.91 1.64 -39.68
C SER A 10 15.49 0.80 -38.53
N THR A 11 16.74 0.36 -38.63
CA THR A 11 17.42 -0.39 -37.55
C THR A 11 17.71 0.49 -36.34
N THR A 12 18.02 1.78 -36.56
CA THR A 12 18.20 2.74 -35.46
C THR A 12 16.87 3.01 -34.74
N GLU A 13 15.78 3.23 -35.47
CA GLU A 13 14.44 3.43 -34.89
C GLU A 13 13.91 2.19 -34.16
N GLU A 14 14.14 0.98 -34.68
CA GLU A 14 13.80 -0.28 -34.00
C GLU A 14 14.63 -0.49 -32.72
N SER A 15 15.91 -0.14 -32.73
CA SER A 15 16.77 -0.22 -31.53
C SER A 15 16.34 0.77 -30.43
N VAL A 16 15.97 1.99 -30.82
CA VAL A 16 15.49 3.03 -29.88
C VAL A 16 14.13 2.65 -29.30
N ALA A 17 13.23 2.09 -30.10
CA ALA A 17 11.94 1.58 -29.62
C ALA A 17 12.11 0.40 -28.64
N TYR A 18 13.04 -0.51 -28.91
CA TYR A 18 13.35 -1.64 -28.03
C TYR A 18 13.96 -1.21 -26.70
N ILE A 19 14.91 -0.27 -26.72
CA ILE A 19 15.54 0.28 -25.51
C ILE A 19 14.49 0.97 -24.64
N LYS A 20 13.61 1.76 -25.24
CA LYS A 20 12.52 2.44 -24.54
C LYS A 20 11.50 1.48 -23.93
N GLU A 21 11.14 0.39 -24.63
CA GLU A 21 10.26 -0.66 -24.07
C GLU A 21 10.92 -1.36 -22.87
N LYS A 22 12.23 -1.64 -22.93
CA LYS A 22 12.96 -2.25 -21.80
C LYS A 22 13.02 -1.30 -20.59
N GLU A 23 13.28 -0.02 -20.81
CA GLU A 23 13.32 1.00 -19.76
C GLU A 23 11.95 1.15 -19.07
N ASP A 24 10.86 1.23 -19.84
CA ASP A 24 9.48 1.29 -19.32
C ASP A 24 9.12 0.03 -18.50
N GLU A 25 9.55 -1.17 -18.92
CA GLU A 25 9.33 -2.41 -18.18
C GLU A 25 10.08 -2.43 -16.83
N MET A 26 11.32 -1.92 -16.80
CA MET A 26 12.12 -1.84 -15.58
C MET A 26 11.56 -0.82 -14.59
N GLU A 27 11.19 0.37 -15.06
CA GLU A 27 10.55 1.39 -14.21
C GLU A 27 9.24 0.86 -13.60
N GLN A 28 8.47 0.08 -14.37
CA GLN A 28 7.26 -0.57 -13.87
C GLN A 28 7.56 -1.60 -12.76
N LYS A 29 8.57 -2.47 -12.94
CA LYS A 29 8.96 -3.46 -11.92
C LYS A 29 9.46 -2.78 -10.63
N ARG A 30 10.23 -1.71 -10.78
CA ARG A 30 10.73 -0.90 -9.67
C ARG A 30 9.59 -0.26 -8.88
N SER A 31 8.66 0.40 -9.57
CA SER A 31 7.49 1.03 -8.94
C SER A 31 6.65 0.00 -8.18
N LEU A 32 6.51 -1.20 -8.73
CA LEU A 32 5.76 -2.28 -8.12
C LEU A 32 6.40 -2.79 -6.84
N LEU A 33 7.69 -3.10 -6.90
CA LEU A 33 8.42 -3.62 -5.75
C LEU A 33 8.48 -2.61 -4.62
N LEU A 34 8.51 -1.32 -4.97
CA LEU A 34 8.48 -0.22 -4.02
C LEU A 34 7.15 -0.16 -3.27
N VAL A 35 6.01 -0.29 -3.96
CA VAL A 35 4.68 -0.34 -3.32
C VAL A 35 4.59 -1.53 -2.38
N LEU A 36 5.05 -2.71 -2.82
CA LEU A 36 5.06 -3.92 -2.00
C LEU A 36 5.88 -3.75 -0.73
N ALA A 37 7.11 -3.24 -0.87
CA ALA A 37 8.00 -3.07 0.25
C ALA A 37 7.47 -2.01 1.22
N THR A 38 6.94 -0.89 0.73
CA THR A 38 6.32 0.17 1.55
C THR A 38 5.17 -0.39 2.39
N LEU A 39 4.27 -1.16 1.77
CA LEU A 39 3.14 -1.78 2.48
C LEU A 39 3.60 -2.87 3.45
N SER A 40 4.61 -3.65 3.09
CA SER A 40 5.21 -4.63 4.02
C SER A 40 5.83 -3.94 5.24
N THR A 41 6.52 -2.80 5.05
CA THR A 41 7.11 -2.04 6.15
C THR A 41 6.04 -1.49 7.09
N THR A 42 4.96 -0.90 6.57
CA THR A 42 3.90 -0.34 7.42
C THR A 42 3.22 -1.40 8.28
N VAL A 43 2.85 -2.53 7.70
CA VAL A 43 2.11 -3.57 8.44
C VAL A 43 2.98 -4.27 9.47
N THR A 44 4.25 -4.51 9.16
CA THR A 44 5.19 -5.17 10.08
C THR A 44 5.64 -4.24 11.20
N TYR A 45 5.78 -2.94 10.92
CA TYR A 45 6.02 -1.93 11.97
C TYR A 45 4.86 -1.87 12.95
N ALA A 46 3.63 -1.74 12.44
CA ALA A 46 2.43 -1.68 13.27
C ALA A 46 2.23 -2.96 14.10
N ALA A 47 2.39 -4.14 13.48
CA ALA A 47 2.24 -5.42 14.14
C ALA A 47 3.38 -5.75 15.13
N GLY A 48 4.59 -5.23 14.89
CA GLY A 48 5.70 -5.39 15.84
C GLY A 48 5.53 -4.53 17.09
N LEU A 49 4.88 -3.36 16.98
CA LEU A 49 4.57 -2.51 18.13
C LEU A 49 3.27 -2.92 18.84
N ASN A 50 2.34 -3.57 18.14
CA ASN A 50 1.09 -4.11 18.65
C ASN A 50 0.99 -5.60 18.27
N PRO A 51 1.70 -6.48 18.99
CA PRO A 51 1.75 -7.89 18.69
C PRO A 51 0.36 -8.55 18.82
N PRO A 52 0.14 -9.65 18.10
CA PRO A 52 -1.10 -10.42 18.19
C PRO A 52 -1.38 -10.83 19.63
N GLY A 53 -2.66 -10.80 20.02
CA GLY A 53 -3.08 -11.06 21.39
C GLY A 53 -3.13 -9.83 22.28
N GLY A 54 -2.62 -8.68 21.83
CA GLY A 54 -2.61 -7.48 22.64
C GLY A 54 -1.67 -7.60 23.84
N PHE A 55 -2.03 -6.91 24.91
CA PHE A 55 -1.19 -6.71 26.07
C PHE A 55 -1.95 -6.98 27.36
N TRP A 56 -1.24 -7.41 28.39
CA TRP A 56 -1.76 -7.47 29.75
C TRP A 56 -2.16 -6.07 30.24
N PRO A 57 -3.38 -5.89 30.77
CA PRO A 57 -3.79 -4.62 31.34
C PRO A 57 -3.27 -4.42 32.77
N ASP A 58 -2.77 -5.46 33.44
CA ASP A 58 -2.38 -5.48 34.85
C ASP A 58 -1.01 -6.15 35.09
N SER A 59 -0.48 -5.97 36.31
CA SER A 59 0.79 -6.57 36.75
C SER A 59 0.53 -7.63 37.82
N SER A 60 1.18 -8.79 37.67
CA SER A 60 1.08 -9.91 38.61
C SER A 60 2.44 -10.60 38.81
N ALA A 61 2.47 -11.69 39.59
CA ALA A 61 3.70 -12.45 39.79
C ALA A 61 4.22 -13.15 38.52
N SER A 62 3.37 -13.38 37.51
CA SER A 62 3.71 -14.12 36.28
C SER A 62 3.93 -13.23 35.06
N HIS A 63 3.33 -12.04 35.03
CA HIS A 63 3.40 -11.09 33.92
C HIS A 63 3.40 -9.64 34.44
N LEU A 64 3.84 -8.71 33.60
CA LEU A 64 3.82 -7.28 33.90
C LEU A 64 2.82 -6.58 32.99
N ALA A 65 2.25 -5.47 33.45
CA ALA A 65 1.36 -4.67 32.64
C ALA A 65 2.04 -4.24 31.35
N GLY A 66 1.27 -4.26 30.28
CA GLY A 66 1.75 -4.09 28.95
C GLY A 66 2.42 -5.32 28.36
N ASP A 67 2.85 -6.39 29.07
CA ASP A 67 3.51 -7.55 28.42
C ASP A 67 2.63 -8.18 27.32
N PRO A 68 3.20 -8.72 26.22
CA PRO A 68 2.38 -9.27 25.14
C PRO A 68 1.66 -10.54 25.62
N ALA A 69 0.33 -10.56 25.58
CA ALA A 69 -0.46 -11.68 26.11
C ALA A 69 -0.14 -13.02 25.41
N LEU A 70 0.08 -12.99 24.09
CA LEU A 70 0.47 -14.19 23.32
C LEU A 70 1.81 -14.79 23.79
N ARG A 71 2.68 -14.00 24.42
CA ARG A 71 3.99 -14.48 24.91
C ARG A 71 3.84 -15.51 26.01
N ASP A 72 2.90 -15.32 26.92
CA ASP A 72 2.85 -16.11 28.15
C ASP A 72 2.08 -17.42 27.93
N TYR A 73 1.00 -17.37 27.14
CA TYR A 73 0.24 -18.57 26.74
C TYR A 73 0.88 -19.35 25.59
N TYR A 74 1.52 -18.66 24.64
CA TYR A 74 2.06 -19.27 23.43
C TYR A 74 3.48 -18.79 23.10
N PRO A 75 4.47 -18.99 23.99
CA PRO A 75 5.82 -18.41 23.87
C PRO A 75 6.56 -18.80 22.59
N ARG A 76 6.35 -20.02 22.09
CA ARG A 76 6.94 -20.49 20.83
C ARG A 76 6.36 -19.75 19.62
N ARG A 77 5.04 -19.52 19.62
CA ARG A 77 4.34 -18.79 18.55
C ARG A 77 4.74 -17.33 18.56
N PHE A 78 4.77 -16.71 19.73
CA PHE A 78 5.21 -15.32 19.89
C PHE A 78 6.65 -15.12 19.38
N LYS A 79 7.59 -16.00 19.76
CA LYS A 79 8.97 -15.93 19.25
C LYS A 79 9.05 -16.08 17.73
N ALA A 80 8.30 -17.02 17.16
CA ALA A 80 8.23 -17.21 15.70
C ALA A 80 7.63 -15.99 15.00
N PHE A 81 6.53 -15.43 15.54
CA PHE A 81 5.91 -14.21 15.05
C PHE A 81 6.91 -13.05 15.01
N MET A 82 7.57 -12.75 16.14
CA MET A 82 8.52 -11.64 16.21
C MET A 82 9.68 -11.84 15.23
N ALA A 83 10.30 -13.02 15.21
CA ALA A 83 11.43 -13.28 14.31
C ALA A 83 11.05 -13.11 12.83
N CYS A 84 9.89 -13.61 12.42
CA CYS A 84 9.42 -13.52 11.04
C CYS A 84 8.94 -12.11 10.68
N ASN A 85 8.25 -11.42 11.59
CA ASN A 85 7.78 -10.04 11.41
C ASN A 85 8.97 -9.07 11.29
N ASP A 86 9.95 -9.18 12.19
CA ASP A 86 11.15 -8.33 12.20
C ASP A 86 11.99 -8.55 10.93
N THR A 87 12.08 -9.81 10.47
CA THR A 87 12.77 -10.14 9.21
C THR A 87 12.06 -9.52 8.00
N ALA A 88 10.73 -9.56 7.97
CA ALA A 88 9.94 -8.93 6.91
C ALA A 88 10.03 -7.40 6.94
N PHE A 89 10.01 -6.79 8.13
CA PHE A 89 10.24 -5.36 8.32
C PHE A 89 11.62 -4.94 7.81
N ALA A 90 12.68 -5.57 8.31
CA ALA A 90 14.05 -5.34 7.90
C ALA A 90 14.26 -5.53 6.39
N GLY A 91 13.81 -6.67 5.86
CA GLY A 91 13.93 -6.99 4.44
C GLY A 91 13.19 -5.99 3.56
N SER A 92 12.01 -5.53 3.97
CA SER A 92 11.26 -4.50 3.22
C SER A 92 11.97 -3.14 3.20
N LEU A 93 12.58 -2.69 4.29
CA LEU A 93 13.42 -1.48 4.31
C LEU A 93 14.65 -1.61 3.40
N VAL A 94 15.30 -2.78 3.40
CA VAL A 94 16.41 -3.07 2.48
C VAL A 94 15.95 -2.99 1.02
N ILE A 95 14.81 -3.60 0.70
CA ILE A 95 14.22 -3.55 -0.66
C ILE A 95 13.93 -2.11 -1.07
N ILE A 96 13.32 -1.31 -0.18
CA ILE A 96 13.09 0.13 -0.37
C ILE A 96 14.42 0.79 -0.73
N VAL A 97 15.42 0.76 0.15
CA VAL A 97 16.72 1.42 -0.09
C VAL A 97 17.38 0.95 -1.39
N MET A 98 17.40 -0.35 -1.67
CA MET A 98 18.01 -0.93 -2.88
C MET A 98 17.31 -0.48 -4.16
N LEU A 99 15.97 -0.48 -4.19
CA LEU A 99 15.19 -0.02 -5.33
C LEU A 99 15.31 1.47 -5.55
N LEU A 100 15.72 2.21 -4.55
CA LEU A 100 15.68 3.67 -4.58
C LEU A 100 17.01 4.29 -5.02
N SER A 101 18.08 3.49 -5.11
CA SER A 101 19.33 3.84 -5.78
C SER A 101 19.22 3.74 -7.30
N ASN A 102 19.42 4.84 -8.05
CA ASN A 102 19.37 4.82 -9.53
C ASN A 102 20.56 4.10 -10.17
N THR A 103 21.73 4.10 -9.52
CA THR A 103 22.93 3.45 -10.05
C THR A 103 22.88 1.93 -9.86
N ALA A 104 22.17 1.47 -8.83
CA ALA A 104 22.02 0.06 -8.52
C ALA A 104 20.71 -0.54 -9.07
N ALA A 105 19.61 0.21 -9.14
CA ALA A 105 18.28 -0.34 -9.44
C ALA A 105 18.20 -1.10 -10.78
N ASP A 106 18.82 -0.60 -11.85
CA ASP A 106 18.73 -1.25 -13.16
C ASP A 106 19.40 -2.64 -13.16
N TYR A 107 20.55 -2.76 -12.50
CA TYR A 107 21.26 -4.04 -12.31
C TYR A 107 20.65 -4.90 -11.19
N VAL A 108 20.12 -4.26 -10.14
CA VAL A 108 19.57 -4.91 -8.93
C VAL A 108 18.16 -5.48 -9.18
N VAL A 109 17.34 -4.83 -10.01
CA VAL A 109 16.01 -5.35 -10.42
C VAL A 109 16.16 -6.61 -11.28
N GLU A 110 17.25 -6.72 -12.04
CA GLU A 110 17.60 -7.95 -12.75
C GLU A 110 18.34 -8.97 -11.85
N SER A 111 18.85 -8.56 -10.69
CA SER A 111 19.60 -9.42 -9.77
C SER A 111 18.73 -10.45 -9.04
N ASN A 112 19.26 -11.66 -8.91
CA ASN A 112 18.68 -12.73 -8.10
C ASN A 112 18.66 -12.36 -6.60
N ALA A 113 19.54 -11.46 -6.14
CA ALA A 113 19.61 -11.05 -4.74
C ALA A 113 18.36 -10.26 -4.31
N LEU A 114 17.86 -9.33 -5.13
CA LEU A 114 16.64 -8.58 -4.82
C LEU A 114 15.42 -9.49 -4.79
N ARG A 115 15.33 -10.42 -5.74
CA ARG A 115 14.25 -11.42 -5.79
C ARG A 115 14.27 -12.31 -4.55
N LEU A 116 15.45 -12.75 -4.13
CA LEU A 116 15.63 -13.52 -2.90
C LEU A 116 15.17 -12.71 -1.68
N CYS A 117 15.56 -11.43 -1.58
CA CYS A 117 15.15 -10.55 -0.49
C CYS A 117 13.63 -10.37 -0.45
N VAL A 118 12.98 -10.16 -1.60
CA VAL A 118 11.51 -10.04 -1.67
C VAL A 118 10.82 -11.34 -1.25
N LEU A 119 11.34 -12.49 -1.69
CA LEU A 119 10.81 -13.79 -1.27
C LEU A 119 10.98 -14.00 0.25
N ILE A 120 12.15 -13.68 0.81
CA ILE A 120 12.39 -13.76 2.26
C ILE A 120 11.40 -12.87 3.02
N SER A 121 11.18 -11.63 2.58
CA SER A 121 10.21 -10.74 3.22
C SER A 121 8.77 -11.26 3.14
N LEU A 122 8.35 -11.79 1.99
CA LEU A 122 7.00 -12.35 1.81
C LEU A 122 6.79 -13.63 2.63
N PHE A 123 7.78 -14.52 2.68
CA PHE A 123 7.72 -15.70 3.55
C PHE A 123 7.77 -15.34 5.03
N GLY A 124 8.54 -14.32 5.40
CA GLY A 124 8.51 -13.73 6.74
C GLY A 124 7.11 -13.23 7.10
N LEU A 125 6.44 -12.51 6.19
CA LEU A 125 5.08 -12.05 6.40
C LEU A 125 4.08 -13.21 6.56
N MET A 126 4.17 -14.24 5.70
CA MET A 126 3.31 -15.43 5.79
C MET A 126 3.52 -16.21 7.08
N ALA A 127 4.77 -16.41 7.49
CA ALA A 127 5.09 -17.12 8.73
C ALA A 127 4.69 -16.33 9.98
N ALA A 128 4.86 -15.00 9.97
CA ALA A 128 4.37 -14.13 11.02
C ALA A 128 2.84 -14.20 11.11
N TYR A 129 2.13 -14.12 9.98
CA TYR A 129 0.68 -14.26 9.96
C TYR A 129 0.22 -15.59 10.55
N ALA A 130 0.85 -16.71 10.16
CA ALA A 130 0.51 -18.03 10.67
C ALA A 130 0.76 -18.15 12.18
N ALA A 131 1.90 -17.64 12.66
CA ALA A 131 2.25 -17.68 14.08
C ALA A 131 1.36 -16.76 14.94
N GLY A 132 0.95 -15.60 14.41
CA GLY A 132 0.21 -14.59 15.15
C GLY A 132 -1.31 -14.75 15.15
N SER A 133 -1.90 -15.18 14.03
CA SER A 133 -3.36 -15.27 13.87
C SER A 133 -3.96 -16.55 14.48
N CYS A 134 -3.20 -17.64 14.54
CA CYS A 134 -3.70 -18.94 14.97
C CYS A 134 -3.56 -19.12 16.48
N ARG A 135 -4.66 -19.50 17.15
CA ARG A 135 -4.66 -19.91 18.58
C ARG A 135 -4.74 -21.43 18.71
N GLU A 136 -5.69 -22.03 18.01
CA GLU A 136 -5.93 -23.48 18.03
C GLU A 136 -5.06 -24.28 17.05
N VAL A 137 -5.01 -25.60 17.25
CA VAL A 137 -4.33 -26.53 16.35
C VAL A 137 -5.01 -26.60 14.98
N HIS A 138 -6.35 -26.62 14.93
CA HIS A 138 -7.09 -26.73 13.66
C HIS A 138 -6.89 -25.51 12.76
N THR A 139 -6.96 -24.30 13.33
CA THR A 139 -6.68 -23.05 12.59
C THR A 139 -5.24 -23.00 12.11
N SER A 140 -4.29 -23.49 12.94
CA SER A 140 -2.88 -23.61 12.55
C SER A 140 -2.69 -24.58 11.36
N ILE A 141 -3.27 -25.78 11.44
CA ILE A 141 -3.22 -26.77 10.35
C ILE A 141 -3.77 -26.16 9.07
N TYR A 142 -4.88 -25.44 9.14
CA TYR A 142 -5.45 -24.77 7.98
C TYR A 142 -4.48 -23.75 7.36
N VAL A 143 -3.93 -22.82 8.15
CA VAL A 143 -3.02 -21.80 7.61
C VAL A 143 -1.73 -22.43 7.08
N PHE A 144 -1.13 -23.39 7.79
CA PHE A 144 0.07 -24.09 7.32
C PHE A 144 -0.17 -24.94 6.07
N THR A 145 -1.33 -25.60 5.94
CA THR A 145 -1.68 -26.32 4.70
C THR A 145 -1.87 -25.35 3.54
N LEU A 146 -2.38 -24.15 3.79
CA LEU A 146 -2.52 -23.11 2.78
C LEU A 146 -1.15 -22.53 2.35
N VAL A 147 -0.22 -22.31 3.29
CA VAL A 147 1.20 -22.01 2.98
C VAL A 147 1.84 -23.15 2.17
N GLY A 148 1.62 -24.40 2.57
CA GLY A 148 2.11 -25.57 1.83
C GLY A 148 1.54 -25.65 0.41
N ALA A 149 0.26 -25.34 0.24
CA ALA A 149 -0.40 -25.27 -1.06
C ALA A 149 0.19 -24.15 -1.94
N VAL A 150 0.49 -22.98 -1.36
CA VAL A 150 1.20 -21.88 -2.03
C VAL A 150 2.57 -22.36 -2.53
N LEU A 151 3.37 -22.97 -1.65
CA LEU A 151 4.71 -23.48 -1.98
C LEU A 151 4.65 -24.55 -3.07
N LEU A 152 3.75 -25.53 -2.92
CA LEU A 152 3.53 -26.59 -3.90
C LEU A 152 3.14 -26.01 -5.26
N TYR A 153 2.24 -25.03 -5.27
CA TYR A 153 1.81 -24.35 -6.49
C TYR A 153 2.99 -23.62 -7.18
N LEU A 154 3.84 -22.92 -6.43
CA LEU A 154 5.04 -22.27 -6.96
C LEU A 154 6.04 -23.29 -7.53
N ILE A 155 6.24 -24.42 -6.85
CA ILE A 155 7.09 -25.53 -7.31
C ILE A 155 6.53 -26.12 -8.63
N ILE A 156 5.24 -26.40 -8.68
CA ILE A 156 4.57 -26.89 -9.90
C ILE A 156 4.78 -25.91 -11.06
N GLN A 157 4.66 -24.60 -10.80
CA GLN A 157 4.81 -23.58 -11.82
C GLN A 157 6.26 -23.41 -12.30
N TRP A 158 7.23 -23.68 -11.43
CA TRP A 158 8.65 -23.70 -11.77
C TRP A 158 9.04 -24.94 -12.57
N ILE A 159 8.49 -26.11 -12.24
CA ILE A 159 8.76 -27.41 -12.90
C ILE A 159 8.01 -27.56 -14.23
N ALA A 160 6.79 -27.04 -14.34
CA ALA A 160 5.93 -27.15 -15.53
C ALA A 160 6.57 -26.75 -16.88
N PRO A 161 7.47 -25.75 -16.98
CA PRO A 161 8.20 -25.47 -18.21
C PRO A 161 9.40 -26.39 -18.49
N ILE A 162 9.92 -27.09 -17.47
CA ILE A 162 11.12 -27.95 -17.56
C ILE A 162 10.73 -29.38 -17.95
N VAL A 163 9.59 -29.88 -17.48
CA VAL A 163 9.16 -31.26 -17.71
C VAL A 163 8.49 -31.42 -19.09
N PRO A 164 8.97 -32.33 -19.97
CA PRO A 164 8.28 -32.66 -21.21
C PRO A 164 6.91 -33.26 -20.89
N ARG A 165 5.87 -32.75 -21.56
CA ARG A 165 4.49 -33.16 -21.24
C ARG A 165 4.32 -34.67 -21.48
N PRO A 166 3.75 -35.42 -20.53
CA PRO A 166 3.40 -36.82 -20.77
C PRO A 166 2.40 -36.92 -21.93
N GLU A 167 2.55 -37.95 -22.77
CA GLU A 167 1.81 -38.10 -24.03
C GLU A 167 0.28 -38.07 -23.84
N PHE A 168 -0.20 -38.57 -22.70
CA PHE A 168 -1.61 -38.55 -22.33
C PHE A 168 -2.18 -37.12 -22.24
N VAL A 169 -1.46 -36.19 -21.61
CA VAL A 169 -1.88 -34.78 -21.49
C VAL A 169 -1.83 -34.09 -22.86
N SER A 170 -0.86 -34.45 -23.71
CA SER A 170 -0.79 -33.97 -25.09
C SER A 170 -2.01 -34.43 -25.91
N LYS A 171 -2.41 -35.70 -25.79
CA LYS A 171 -3.61 -36.27 -26.41
C LYS A 171 -4.90 -35.59 -25.90
N CYS A 172 -5.06 -35.42 -24.58
CA CYS A 172 -6.22 -34.73 -24.01
C CYS A 172 -6.32 -33.26 -24.45
N ILE A 173 -5.19 -32.53 -24.52
CA ILE A 173 -5.18 -31.14 -25.01
C ILE A 173 -5.52 -31.08 -26.51
N LYS A 174 -5.00 -32.02 -27.33
CA LYS A 174 -5.37 -32.12 -28.75
C LYS A 174 -6.86 -32.39 -28.90
N TRP A 175 -7.40 -33.31 -28.11
CA TRP A 175 -8.83 -33.63 -28.10
C TRP A 175 -9.69 -32.43 -27.66
N ALA A 176 -9.36 -31.77 -26.55
CA ALA A 176 -10.07 -30.58 -26.08
C ALA A 176 -9.99 -29.40 -27.08
N LYS A 177 -8.85 -29.25 -27.77
CA LYS A 177 -8.67 -28.23 -28.82
C LYS A 177 -9.47 -28.58 -30.07
N ALA A 178 -9.55 -29.87 -30.43
CA ALA A 178 -10.38 -30.36 -31.53
C ALA A 178 -11.86 -30.14 -31.24
N GLU A 179 -12.33 -30.43 -30.02
CA GLU A 179 -13.73 -30.22 -29.63
C GLU A 179 -14.08 -28.73 -29.55
N LYS A 180 -13.18 -27.89 -29.02
CA LYS A 180 -13.32 -26.43 -29.09
C LYS A 180 -13.39 -25.92 -30.52
N ASN A 181 -12.53 -26.42 -31.42
CA ASN A 181 -12.54 -26.02 -32.83
C ASN A 181 -13.81 -26.49 -33.55
N LYS A 182 -14.31 -27.68 -33.22
CA LYS A 182 -15.58 -28.22 -33.72
C LYS A 182 -16.78 -27.40 -33.24
N LEU A 183 -16.77 -26.94 -31.99
CA LEU A 183 -17.77 -26.02 -31.45
C LEU A 183 -17.68 -24.63 -32.10
N ILE A 184 -16.47 -24.12 -32.36
CA ILE A 184 -16.29 -22.86 -33.09
C ILE A 184 -16.74 -22.99 -34.55
N LEU A 185 -16.49 -24.12 -35.21
CA LEU A 185 -16.95 -24.38 -36.58
C LEU A 185 -18.48 -24.49 -36.65
N LYS A 186 -19.11 -25.22 -35.72
CA LYS A 186 -20.57 -25.22 -35.57
C LYS A 186 -21.13 -23.83 -35.30
N LEU A 187 -20.43 -23.02 -34.50
CA LEU A 187 -20.83 -21.65 -34.21
C LEU A 187 -20.67 -20.75 -35.45
N LYS A 188 -19.65 -20.99 -36.27
CA LYS A 188 -19.38 -20.24 -37.50
C LYS A 188 -20.36 -20.61 -38.62
N SER A 189 -20.73 -21.89 -38.76
CA SER A 189 -21.78 -22.31 -39.70
C SER A 189 -23.13 -21.70 -39.33
N PHE A 190 -23.49 -21.67 -38.04
CA PHE A 190 -24.68 -20.97 -37.55
C PHE A 190 -24.70 -19.46 -37.79
N LEU A 191 -23.53 -18.83 -37.94
CA LEU A 191 -23.39 -17.40 -38.23
C LEU A 191 -23.37 -17.10 -39.74
N THR A 192 -23.04 -18.07 -40.59
CA THR A 192 -22.89 -17.87 -42.04
C THR A 192 -24.22 -17.99 -42.79
N ASP A 193 -25.23 -18.65 -42.20
CA ASP A 193 -26.58 -18.75 -42.78
C ASP A 193 -27.44 -17.48 -42.70
N ASN A 194 -26.97 -16.41 -42.03
CA ASN A 194 -27.76 -15.19 -41.81
C ASN A 194 -27.20 -13.92 -42.49
N THR A 195 -26.24 -14.03 -43.41
CA THR A 195 -25.75 -12.82 -44.08
C THR A 195 -25.24 -13.10 -45.49
N SER A 196 -26.16 -13.12 -46.45
CA SER A 196 -25.87 -12.85 -47.85
C SER A 196 -26.58 -11.56 -48.26
N THR A 197 -25.83 -10.47 -48.40
CA THR A 197 -25.83 -9.57 -49.58
C THR A 197 -25.09 -8.25 -49.32
N SER A 198 -24.39 -7.82 -50.39
CA SER A 198 -23.80 -6.51 -50.70
C SER A 198 -22.41 -6.13 -50.15
N SER A 199 -21.41 -6.39 -51.01
CA SER A 199 -20.28 -5.51 -51.33
C SER A 199 -20.75 -4.08 -51.69
N GLU A 200 -20.02 -3.00 -51.46
CA GLU A 200 -18.87 -2.45 -52.23
C GLU A 200 -18.28 -1.24 -51.45
N GLN A 201 -16.94 -1.08 -51.40
CA GLN A 201 -16.13 -0.01 -52.05
C GLN A 201 -16.27 1.40 -51.40
N GLU A 202 -15.23 2.06 -50.85
CA GLU A 202 -14.27 2.96 -51.51
C GLU A 202 -13.30 3.55 -50.43
N MET A 203 -11.98 3.58 -50.65
CA MET A 203 -11.12 4.62 -51.27
C MET A 203 -10.47 5.60 -50.26
N ARG A 204 -9.16 5.77 -50.44
CA ARG A 204 -8.27 6.72 -49.77
C ARG A 204 -8.59 8.16 -50.16
N LEU A 205 -8.26 9.11 -49.29
CA LEU A 205 -7.71 10.41 -49.69
C LEU A 205 -6.85 11.01 -48.56
N ALA A 206 -5.67 11.47 -48.97
CA ALA A 206 -4.75 12.27 -48.18
C ALA A 206 -5.11 13.75 -48.35
N LEU A 207 -4.86 14.57 -47.32
CA LEU A 207 -4.59 15.98 -47.52
C LEU A 207 -3.51 16.43 -46.53
N ASP A 208 -2.45 16.94 -47.12
CA ASP A 208 -1.28 17.56 -46.53
C ASP A 208 -1.58 19.06 -46.36
N GLN A 209 -1.10 19.69 -45.27
CA GLN A 209 -0.37 20.97 -45.33
C GLN A 209 -0.08 21.60 -43.96
N GLN A 210 1.16 22.10 -43.91
CA GLN A 210 1.70 23.25 -43.18
C GLN A 210 1.82 23.22 -41.65
N GLN A 211 3.05 22.92 -41.25
CA GLN A 211 3.71 23.39 -40.03
C GLN A 211 4.02 24.91 -40.14
N PRO A 212 4.00 25.64 -39.02
CA PRO A 212 5.08 26.59 -38.77
C PRO A 212 5.86 26.21 -37.51
N SER A 213 7.16 26.44 -37.62
CA SER A 213 8.21 26.34 -36.62
C SER A 213 7.92 27.14 -35.35
N ASP A 214 7.94 26.49 -34.19
CA ASP A 214 8.14 27.11 -32.88
C ASP A 214 8.86 26.10 -31.96
N HIS A 215 10.13 25.81 -32.26
CA HIS A 215 10.87 24.75 -31.56
C HIS A 215 11.44 25.19 -30.19
N ASP A 216 11.43 26.48 -29.85
CA ASP A 216 12.02 26.97 -28.58
C ASP A 216 11.00 27.40 -27.51
N ILE A 217 9.73 27.66 -27.88
CA ILE A 217 8.66 27.99 -26.92
C ILE A 217 7.90 26.73 -26.45
N ALA A 218 7.80 25.70 -27.30
CA ALA A 218 7.15 24.44 -26.94
C ALA A 218 7.91 23.68 -25.83
N CYS A 219 9.25 23.79 -25.80
CA CYS A 219 10.09 23.10 -24.82
C CYS A 219 9.92 23.66 -23.40
N THR A 220 9.84 24.98 -23.25
CA THR A 220 9.64 25.66 -21.96
C THR A 220 8.21 25.52 -21.43
N VAL A 221 7.20 25.55 -22.31
CA VAL A 221 5.78 25.36 -21.91
C VAL A 221 5.49 23.90 -21.52
N CYS A 222 6.13 22.92 -22.18
CA CYS A 222 6.05 21.51 -21.78
C CYS A 222 6.71 21.26 -20.43
N ASP A 223 7.89 21.82 -20.15
CA ASP A 223 8.62 21.63 -18.88
C ASP A 223 7.86 22.24 -17.69
N VAL A 224 7.31 23.44 -17.82
CA VAL A 224 6.49 24.08 -16.78
C VAL A 224 5.20 23.29 -16.49
N LYS A 225 4.55 22.75 -17.53
CA LYS A 225 3.32 21.96 -17.39
C LYS A 225 3.57 20.62 -16.71
N ASP A 226 4.70 19.99 -16.99
CA ASP A 226 5.12 18.75 -16.32
C ASP A 226 5.50 18.99 -14.86
N ASP A 227 6.15 20.11 -14.53
CA ASP A 227 6.47 20.47 -13.15
C ASP A 227 5.22 20.70 -12.28
N ILE A 228 4.22 21.38 -12.81
CA ILE A 228 2.94 21.58 -12.13
C ILE A 228 2.23 20.24 -11.89
N ARG A 229 2.26 19.33 -12.87
CA ARG A 229 1.66 18.00 -12.76
C ARG A 229 2.36 17.16 -11.69
N LYS A 230 3.69 17.19 -11.63
CA LYS A 230 4.48 16.46 -10.63
C LYS A 230 4.24 17.00 -9.22
N LEU A 231 4.24 18.33 -9.07
CA LEU A 231 3.90 18.98 -7.80
C LEU A 231 2.51 18.52 -7.32
N ARG A 232 1.50 18.57 -8.19
CA ARG A 232 0.14 18.09 -7.91
C ARG A 232 0.11 16.66 -7.39
N THR A 233 0.92 15.75 -7.94
CA THR A 233 0.99 14.35 -7.46
C THR A 233 1.55 14.27 -6.03
N TYR A 234 2.61 14.99 -5.69
CA TYR A 234 3.15 14.98 -4.33
C TYR A 234 2.20 15.60 -3.31
N LEU A 235 1.53 16.68 -3.70
CA LEU A 235 0.55 17.34 -2.84
C LEU A 235 -0.67 16.47 -2.59
N LEU A 236 -1.10 15.70 -3.60
CA LEU A 236 -2.16 14.73 -3.44
C LEU A 236 -1.74 13.60 -2.50
N LEU A 237 -0.51 13.08 -2.62
CA LEU A 237 0.02 12.06 -1.73
C LEU A 237 0.05 12.55 -0.27
N LEU A 238 0.49 13.79 -0.05
CA LEU A 238 0.52 14.41 1.27
C LEU A 238 -0.88 14.59 1.85
N GLY A 239 -1.84 15.06 1.05
CA GLY A 239 -3.23 15.19 1.48
C GLY A 239 -3.84 13.83 1.84
N ILE A 240 -3.58 12.78 1.05
CA ILE A 240 -4.04 11.42 1.36
C ILE A 240 -3.40 10.90 2.65
N LEU A 241 -2.10 11.13 2.84
CA LEU A 241 -1.38 10.77 4.06
C LEU A 241 -2.03 11.42 5.29
N ALA A 242 -2.19 12.75 5.27
CA ALA A 242 -2.78 13.49 6.38
C ALA A 242 -4.21 12.99 6.65
N ALA A 243 -5.08 12.95 5.63
CA ALA A 243 -6.46 12.51 5.75
C ALA A 243 -6.58 11.13 6.41
N THR A 244 -5.79 10.16 5.94
CA THR A 244 -5.83 8.79 6.45
C THR A 244 -5.38 8.69 7.90
N ILE A 245 -4.26 9.32 8.24
CA ILE A 245 -3.71 9.29 9.59
C ILE A 245 -4.64 9.99 10.58
N THR A 246 -5.13 11.19 10.25
CA THR A 246 -5.98 11.99 11.13
C THR A 246 -7.36 11.36 11.30
N TYR A 247 -7.86 10.65 10.29
CA TYR A 247 -9.09 9.88 10.38
C TYR A 247 -8.92 8.72 11.36
N GLN A 248 -7.85 7.92 11.21
CA GLN A 248 -7.57 6.81 12.11
C GLN A 248 -7.40 7.26 13.56
N SER A 249 -6.66 8.35 13.79
CA SER A 249 -6.47 8.90 15.14
C SER A 249 -7.69 9.60 15.71
N GLY A 250 -8.61 10.07 14.86
CA GLY A 250 -9.90 10.59 15.30
C GLY A 250 -10.83 9.49 15.81
N LEU A 251 -10.75 8.29 15.22
CA LEU A 251 -11.53 7.13 15.65
C LEU A 251 -10.90 6.38 16.84
N ASN A 252 -9.59 6.48 17.01
CA ASN A 252 -8.85 5.92 18.14
C ASN A 252 -8.05 7.05 18.81
N PRO A 253 -8.68 7.84 19.68
CA PRO A 253 -8.06 8.99 20.31
C PRO A 253 -6.92 8.55 21.24
N PRO A 254 -5.88 9.38 21.38
CA PRO A 254 -4.78 9.11 22.30
C PRO A 254 -5.32 8.97 23.72
N GLY A 255 -4.83 7.98 24.46
CA GLY A 255 -5.31 7.66 25.81
C GLY A 255 -6.35 6.54 25.84
N GLY A 256 -6.94 6.16 24.70
CA GLY A 256 -7.93 5.10 24.63
C GLY A 256 -9.31 5.53 25.14
N PHE A 257 -10.13 4.52 25.43
CA PHE A 257 -11.51 4.67 25.85
C PHE A 257 -11.74 4.00 27.21
N TRP A 258 -12.66 4.55 27.99
CA TRP A 258 -13.15 3.89 29.19
C TRP A 258 -13.88 2.60 28.83
N LEU A 259 -13.80 1.61 29.72
CA LEU A 259 -14.40 0.28 29.51
C LEU A 259 -15.65 0.05 30.36
N ASP A 260 -15.87 0.90 31.35
CA ASP A 260 -16.85 0.86 32.41
C ASP A 260 -17.73 2.12 32.42
N ASN A 261 -18.80 2.06 33.21
CA ASN A 261 -19.75 3.17 33.39
C ASN A 261 -19.65 3.66 34.84
N GLU A 262 -18.54 4.31 35.20
CA GLU A 262 -18.26 4.81 36.55
C GLU A 262 -17.82 6.29 36.52
N ASP A 263 -17.65 6.94 37.68
CA ASP A 263 -17.08 8.29 37.84
C ASP A 263 -17.37 9.33 36.73
N ASP A 264 -18.66 9.61 36.48
CA ASP A 264 -19.17 10.57 35.48
C ASP A 264 -18.74 10.31 34.01
N HIS A 265 -18.26 9.11 33.69
CA HIS A 265 -17.93 8.69 32.32
C HIS A 265 -18.68 7.41 31.94
N LEU A 266 -18.86 7.22 30.64
CA LEU A 266 -19.49 6.04 30.05
C LEU A 266 -18.46 5.21 29.28
N ALA A 267 -18.72 3.90 29.19
CA ALA A 267 -17.90 3.00 28.41
C ALA A 267 -17.88 3.46 26.94
N GLY A 268 -16.69 3.68 26.41
CA GLY A 268 -16.47 4.28 25.10
C GLY A 268 -16.17 5.78 25.11
N ASP A 269 -16.21 6.47 26.26
CA ASP A 269 -15.78 7.86 26.36
C ASP A 269 -14.24 7.98 26.27
N PRO A 270 -13.69 9.00 25.59
CA PRO A 270 -12.23 9.16 25.47
C PRO A 270 -11.57 9.49 26.83
N ILE A 271 -10.62 8.66 27.26
CA ILE A 271 -9.96 8.84 28.58
C ILE A 271 -9.22 10.18 28.66
N LEU A 272 -8.55 10.60 27.58
CA LEU A 272 -7.79 11.85 27.55
C LEU A 272 -8.66 13.09 27.77
N GLU A 273 -9.93 13.03 27.36
CA GLU A 273 -10.90 14.10 27.58
C GLU A 273 -11.18 14.30 29.07
N ALA A 274 -11.41 13.21 29.80
CA ALA A 274 -11.65 13.23 31.24
C ALA A 274 -10.41 13.70 32.02
N ILE A 275 -9.23 13.15 31.74
CA ILE A 275 -8.02 13.44 32.54
C ILE A 275 -7.37 14.78 32.18
N SER A 276 -7.52 15.25 30.94
CA SER A 276 -6.86 16.46 30.46
C SER A 276 -7.63 17.11 29.31
N PRO A 277 -8.78 17.76 29.60
CA PRO A 277 -9.67 18.29 28.58
C PRO A 277 -8.98 19.33 27.67
N LYS A 278 -8.04 20.11 28.22
CA LYS A 278 -7.24 21.06 27.41
C LYS A 278 -6.36 20.34 26.37
N ARG A 279 -5.73 19.22 26.74
CA ARG A 279 -4.89 18.43 25.81
C ARG A 279 -5.75 17.73 24.79
N TYR A 280 -6.84 17.10 25.22
CA TYR A 280 -7.80 16.48 24.32
C TYR A 280 -8.36 17.48 23.31
N ASN A 281 -8.83 18.65 23.76
CA ASN A 281 -9.33 19.70 22.87
C ASN A 281 -8.25 20.17 21.88
N THR A 282 -7.01 20.34 22.35
CA THR A 282 -5.89 20.70 21.46
C THR A 282 -5.66 19.63 20.40
N PHE A 283 -5.61 18.36 20.82
CA PHE A 283 -5.49 17.23 19.89
C PHE A 283 -6.65 17.21 18.89
N PHE A 284 -7.89 17.27 19.37
CA PHE A 284 -9.10 17.18 18.58
C PHE A 284 -9.17 18.28 17.52
N TYR A 285 -8.99 19.55 17.91
CA TYR A 285 -9.05 20.68 16.97
C TYR A 285 -7.89 20.66 15.98
N CYS A 286 -6.67 20.34 16.41
CA CYS A 286 -5.52 20.25 15.51
C CYS A 286 -5.68 19.10 14.51
N ASN A 287 -6.14 17.93 14.99
CA ASN A 287 -6.38 16.74 14.19
C ASN A 287 -7.52 16.96 13.18
N ALA A 288 -8.62 17.59 13.62
CA ALA A 288 -9.75 17.96 12.76
C ALA A 288 -9.33 19.01 11.71
N THR A 289 -8.51 19.99 12.09
CA THR A 289 -7.99 21.00 11.16
C THR A 289 -7.14 20.35 10.08
N ALA A 290 -6.25 19.43 10.45
CA ALA A 290 -5.46 18.66 9.48
C ALA A 290 -6.37 17.79 8.58
N PHE A 291 -7.32 17.06 9.16
CA PHE A 291 -8.27 16.27 8.38
C PHE A 291 -9.04 17.12 7.34
N VAL A 292 -9.65 18.23 7.77
CA VAL A 292 -10.42 19.11 6.87
C VAL A 292 -9.49 19.75 5.83
N SER A 293 -8.32 20.25 6.24
CA SER A 293 -7.36 20.86 5.31
C SER A 293 -6.89 19.85 4.25
N SER A 294 -6.66 18.60 4.64
CA SER A 294 -6.27 17.53 3.73
C SER A 294 -7.35 17.19 2.69
N LEU A 295 -8.63 17.22 3.08
CA LEU A 295 -9.75 17.06 2.14
C LEU A 295 -9.87 18.25 1.18
N VAL A 296 -9.65 19.47 1.68
CA VAL A 296 -9.58 20.67 0.83
C VAL A 296 -8.43 20.55 -0.18
N ILE A 297 -7.25 20.08 0.24
CA ILE A 297 -6.11 19.83 -0.65
C ILE A 297 -6.48 18.80 -1.72
N ILE A 298 -7.05 17.65 -1.34
CA ILE A 298 -7.43 16.58 -2.28
C ILE A 298 -8.45 17.08 -3.31
N THR A 299 -9.49 17.79 -2.86
CA THR A 299 -10.55 18.31 -3.73
C THR A 299 -10.05 19.40 -4.67
N LEU A 300 -9.25 20.36 -4.18
CA LEU A 300 -8.61 21.39 -5.00
C LEU A 300 -7.66 20.79 -6.05
N LEU A 301 -7.02 19.66 -5.72
CA LEU A 301 -6.12 18.93 -6.62
C LEU A 301 -6.84 17.93 -7.53
N GLN A 302 -8.16 17.74 -7.44
CA GLN A 302 -8.86 16.78 -8.29
C GLN A 302 -9.10 17.33 -9.71
N SER A 303 -9.35 18.63 -9.85
CA SER A 303 -9.54 19.27 -11.16
C SER A 303 -8.34 20.12 -11.58
N HIS A 304 -8.01 20.08 -12.87
CA HIS A 304 -6.87 20.82 -13.41
C HIS A 304 -7.07 22.35 -13.36
N LEU A 305 -8.29 22.83 -13.65
CA LEU A 305 -8.61 24.26 -13.63
C LEU A 305 -8.53 24.84 -12.21
N ILE A 306 -9.10 24.14 -11.22
CA ILE A 306 -9.09 24.60 -9.81
C ILE A 306 -7.67 24.56 -9.26
N SER A 307 -6.88 23.53 -9.58
CA SER A 307 -5.49 23.41 -9.13
C SER A 307 -4.62 24.58 -9.65
N VAL A 308 -4.74 24.96 -10.92
CA VAL A 308 -3.98 26.09 -11.48
C VAL A 308 -4.42 27.42 -10.85
N GLY A 309 -5.73 27.61 -10.65
CA GLY A 309 -6.27 28.80 -9.97
C GLY A 309 -5.85 28.91 -8.50
N ALA A 310 -5.89 27.80 -7.76
CA ALA A 310 -5.51 27.72 -6.35
C ALA A 310 -4.00 27.89 -6.14
N LEU A 311 -3.18 27.36 -7.06
CA LEU A 311 -1.72 27.54 -7.03
C LEU A 311 -1.34 29.00 -7.28
N LYS A 312 -2.05 29.69 -8.19
CA LYS A 312 -1.84 31.12 -8.48
C LYS A 312 -2.21 32.03 -7.31
N ARG A 313 -3.20 31.63 -6.49
CA ARG A 313 -3.68 32.40 -5.33
C ARG A 313 -3.05 31.97 -3.99
N TYR A 314 -2.00 31.14 -4.01
CA TYR A 314 -1.34 30.60 -2.81
C TYR A 314 -2.24 29.80 -1.85
N VAL A 315 -3.52 29.58 -2.16
CA VAL A 315 -4.51 28.86 -1.32
C VAL A 315 -4.01 27.47 -0.96
N LEU A 316 -3.40 26.77 -1.92
CA LEU A 316 -2.88 25.43 -1.73
C LEU A 316 -1.69 25.39 -0.76
N GLN A 317 -0.82 26.40 -0.80
CA GLN A 317 0.33 26.49 0.10
C GLN A 317 -0.13 26.80 1.53
N THR A 318 -1.12 27.69 1.68
CA THR A 318 -1.74 28.00 2.96
C THR A 318 -2.40 26.75 3.56
N ALA A 319 -3.21 26.02 2.79
CA ALA A 319 -3.84 24.78 3.25
C ALA A 319 -2.81 23.74 3.73
N MET A 320 -1.70 23.56 2.99
CA MET A 320 -0.62 22.66 3.40
C MET A 320 0.06 23.07 4.71
N ILE A 321 0.27 24.36 4.93
CA ILE A 321 0.85 24.86 6.18
C ILE A 321 -0.08 24.53 7.35
N PHE A 322 -1.38 24.82 7.21
CA PHE A 322 -2.38 24.45 8.20
C PHE A 322 -2.47 22.94 8.44
N ASP A 323 -2.38 22.14 7.39
CA ASP A 323 -2.37 20.67 7.47
C ASP A 323 -1.18 20.16 8.29
N MET A 324 0.02 20.63 7.98
CA MET A 324 1.24 20.24 8.70
C MET A 324 1.23 20.70 10.16
N PHE A 325 0.83 21.95 10.43
CA PHE A 325 0.72 22.45 11.80
C PHE A 325 -0.37 21.73 12.59
N GLY A 326 -1.49 21.41 11.96
CA GLY A 326 -2.54 20.59 12.55
C GLY A 326 -2.02 19.21 12.95
N MET A 327 -1.27 18.53 12.07
CA MET A 327 -0.68 17.24 12.41
C MET A 327 0.40 17.34 13.49
N MET A 328 1.30 18.32 13.44
CA MET A 328 2.33 18.52 14.47
C MET A 328 1.71 18.84 15.84
N GLY A 329 0.68 19.69 15.87
CA GLY A 329 -0.05 20.05 17.09
C GLY A 329 -0.84 18.89 17.66
N ALA A 330 -1.52 18.12 16.80
CA ALA A 330 -2.21 16.89 17.20
C ALA A 330 -1.23 15.88 17.78
N TYR A 331 -0.10 15.64 17.10
CA TYR A 331 0.93 14.73 17.60
C TYR A 331 1.49 15.18 18.95
N ALA A 332 1.81 16.48 19.12
CA ALA A 332 2.34 17.01 20.37
C ALA A 332 1.36 16.85 21.53
N ALA A 333 0.08 17.16 21.31
CA ALA A 333 -0.96 17.02 22.33
C ALA A 333 -1.30 15.55 22.63
N GLY A 334 -1.31 14.69 21.60
CA GLY A 334 -1.71 13.30 21.69
C GLY A 334 -0.64 12.38 22.25
N SER A 335 0.63 12.55 21.88
CA SER A 335 1.73 11.68 22.30
C SER A 335 2.26 11.99 23.71
N SER A 336 2.13 13.24 24.16
CA SER A 336 2.74 13.68 25.42
C SER A 336 1.77 13.63 26.60
N ARG A 337 2.29 13.20 27.76
CA ARG A 337 1.56 13.21 29.04
C ARG A 337 2.17 14.13 30.08
N THR A 338 3.49 14.30 30.08
CA THR A 338 4.20 15.15 31.03
C THR A 338 4.61 16.48 30.42
N PHE A 339 5.00 17.44 31.27
CA PHE A 339 5.55 18.71 30.82
C PHE A 339 6.85 18.52 30.02
N SER A 340 7.74 17.63 30.48
CA SER A 340 9.03 17.36 29.84
C SER A 340 8.88 16.76 28.43
N THR A 341 7.99 15.76 28.27
CA THR A 341 7.75 15.16 26.95
C THR A 341 7.10 16.17 26.01
N SER A 342 6.16 16.99 26.53
CA SER A 342 5.52 18.05 25.74
C SER A 342 6.53 19.10 25.28
N LEU A 343 7.42 19.55 26.19
CA LEU A 343 8.45 20.53 25.90
C LEU A 343 9.41 20.01 24.81
N TYR A 344 9.82 18.76 24.90
CA TYR A 344 10.67 18.13 23.88
C TYR A 344 10.02 18.15 22.49
N VAL A 345 8.76 17.71 22.38
CA VAL A 345 8.07 17.68 21.09
C VAL A 345 7.86 19.10 20.54
N ILE A 346 7.53 20.07 21.39
CA ILE A 346 7.42 21.48 20.99
C ILE A 346 8.77 22.03 20.48
N ILE A 347 9.88 21.71 21.15
CA ILE A 347 11.22 22.08 20.69
C ILE A 347 11.50 21.46 19.31
N LEU A 348 11.13 20.19 19.09
CA LEU A 348 11.27 19.57 17.76
C LEU A 348 10.41 20.25 16.70
N VAL A 349 9.18 20.67 17.01
CA VAL A 349 8.34 21.46 16.09
C VAL A 349 9.03 22.76 15.71
N ILE A 350 9.55 23.49 16.70
CA ILE A 350 10.27 24.75 16.48
C ILE A 350 11.54 24.51 15.66
N LEU A 351 12.29 23.44 15.94
CA LEU A 351 13.49 23.06 15.20
C LEU A 351 13.16 22.70 13.74
N ALA A 352 12.13 21.89 13.52
CA ALA A 352 11.67 21.51 12.18
C ALA A 352 11.21 22.73 11.38
N PHE A 353 10.44 23.62 12.00
CA PHE A 353 9.95 24.83 11.36
C PHE A 353 11.08 25.83 11.07
N SER A 354 11.94 26.11 12.05
CA SER A 354 13.09 26.99 11.86
C SER A 354 14.04 26.45 10.78
N TYR A 355 14.25 25.14 10.73
CA TYR A 355 15.00 24.50 9.66
C TYR A 355 14.39 24.76 8.27
N VAL A 356 13.07 24.57 8.11
CA VAL A 356 12.37 24.86 6.84
C VAL A 356 12.47 26.35 6.49
N MET A 357 12.30 27.24 7.47
CA MET A 357 12.40 28.70 7.27
C MET A 357 13.81 29.12 6.87
N VAL A 358 14.86 28.60 7.53
CA VAL A 358 16.26 28.86 7.16
C VAL A 358 16.52 28.43 5.72
N GLN A 359 16.01 27.27 5.29
CA GLN A 359 16.17 26.82 3.90
C GLN A 359 15.43 27.72 2.90
N ILE A 360 14.24 28.23 3.25
CA ILE A 360 13.52 29.20 2.44
C ILE A 360 14.29 30.52 2.34
N VAL A 361 14.81 31.04 3.47
CA VAL A 361 15.58 32.28 3.50
C VAL A 361 16.89 32.13 2.73
N LEU A 362 17.65 31.05 2.95
CA LEU A 362 18.87 30.74 2.20
C LEU A 362 18.58 30.69 0.68
N PHE A 363 17.45 30.10 0.30
CA PHE A 363 17.01 30.08 -1.09
C PHE A 363 16.73 31.48 -1.63
N VAL A 364 15.99 32.32 -0.89
CA VAL A 364 15.69 33.71 -1.29
C VAL A 364 16.98 34.55 -1.37
N CYS A 365 17.88 34.44 -0.39
CA CYS A 365 19.14 35.18 -0.36
C CYS A 365 20.04 34.80 -1.54
N THR A 366 20.17 33.51 -1.85
CA THR A 366 21.08 33.10 -2.93
C THR A 366 20.49 33.32 -4.33
N ARG A 367 19.15 33.45 -4.43
CA ARG A 367 18.49 33.84 -5.69
C ARG A 367 18.97 35.21 -6.19
N ASN A 368 19.33 36.12 -5.28
CA ASN A 368 19.86 37.44 -5.65
C ASN A 368 21.33 37.39 -6.12
N SER A 369 22.05 36.29 -5.85
CA SER A 369 23.46 36.13 -6.26
C SER A 369 23.60 35.41 -7.60
N ASP A 370 22.69 34.47 -7.91
CA ASP A 370 22.77 33.60 -9.09
C ASP A 370 22.20 34.24 -10.39
N GLU A 371 21.62 35.46 -10.35
CA GLU A 371 21.18 36.19 -11.57
C GLU A 371 22.34 36.62 -12.50
N SER A 372 23.59 36.47 -12.06
CA SER A 372 24.78 36.85 -12.85
C SER A 372 25.55 35.67 -13.45
N ALA A 373 25.12 34.42 -13.24
CA ALA A 373 25.78 33.27 -13.85
C ALA A 373 24.87 32.06 -14.01
N GLN A 374 24.25 31.88 -15.20
CA GLN A 374 24.42 30.62 -15.93
C GLN A 374 23.90 30.67 -17.37
N GLN A 375 24.87 30.62 -18.26
CA GLN A 375 24.79 30.05 -19.60
C GLN A 375 24.42 28.56 -19.52
N MET A 376 23.66 28.16 -20.53
CA MET A 376 23.14 26.83 -20.89
C MET A 376 24.20 25.71 -20.78
N ASP A 377 23.97 24.69 -19.94
CA ASP A 377 24.67 23.40 -19.98
C ASP A 377 23.62 22.26 -19.92
N ASP A 378 23.51 21.51 -21.01
CA ASP A 378 22.58 20.39 -21.24
C ASP A 378 23.08 19.13 -20.51
N ASN A 379 23.20 19.22 -19.19
CA ASN A 379 23.78 18.16 -18.35
C ASN A 379 22.73 17.09 -17.98
N PRO A 380 23.03 15.77 -18.02
CA PRO A 380 22.11 14.68 -17.61
C PRO A 380 21.69 14.66 -16.12
N LYS A 381 22.12 15.63 -15.30
CA LYS A 381 21.82 15.76 -13.87
C LYS A 381 20.34 15.95 -13.44
N PRO A 382 19.41 16.57 -14.20
CA PRO A 382 18.08 16.90 -13.66
C PRO A 382 17.15 15.68 -13.51
N LYS A 383 17.30 14.65 -14.36
CA LYS A 383 16.49 13.42 -14.26
C LYS A 383 16.84 12.58 -13.03
N ASP A 384 18.12 12.50 -12.66
CA ASP A 384 18.59 11.75 -11.50
C ASP A 384 18.09 12.37 -10.17
N LEU A 385 18.12 13.71 -10.08
CA LEU A 385 17.60 14.47 -8.94
C LEU A 385 16.09 14.29 -8.75
N GLU A 386 15.31 14.27 -9.84
CA GLU A 386 13.87 14.06 -9.75
C GLU A 386 13.52 12.64 -9.27
N LYS A 387 14.21 11.62 -9.78
CA LYS A 387 14.06 10.23 -9.32
C LYS A 387 14.40 10.11 -7.82
N ARG A 388 15.47 10.78 -7.36
CA ARG A 388 15.84 10.83 -5.94
C ARG A 388 14.82 11.58 -5.07
N ARG A 389 14.22 12.65 -5.58
CA ARG A 389 13.15 13.38 -4.90
C ARG A 389 11.92 12.50 -4.67
N LYS A 390 11.47 11.76 -5.70
CA LYS A 390 10.35 10.79 -5.58
C LYS A 390 10.58 9.80 -4.46
N PHE A 391 11.82 9.29 -4.38
CA PHE A 391 12.23 8.37 -3.32
C PHE A 391 12.07 8.99 -1.93
N LEU A 392 12.73 10.11 -1.71
CA LEU A 392 12.80 10.70 -0.38
C LEU A 392 11.41 11.08 0.14
N VAL A 393 10.51 11.51 -0.76
CA VAL A 393 9.11 11.79 -0.40
C VAL A 393 8.42 10.51 0.07
N LEU A 394 8.57 9.41 -0.65
CA LEU A 394 7.91 8.16 -0.28
C LEU A 394 8.42 7.62 1.07
N LEU A 395 9.73 7.65 1.30
CA LEU A 395 10.32 7.19 2.56
C LEU A 395 9.86 8.07 3.73
N ALA A 396 9.82 9.39 3.56
CA ALA A 396 9.36 10.30 4.61
C ALA A 396 7.85 10.20 4.86
N VAL A 397 7.03 10.00 3.83
CA VAL A 397 5.59 9.72 3.95
C VAL A 397 5.36 8.42 4.73
N LEU A 398 6.14 7.38 4.42
CA LEU A 398 6.12 6.10 5.12
C LEU A 398 6.48 6.26 6.60
N ALA A 399 7.63 6.89 6.89
CA ALA A 399 8.12 7.10 8.24
C ALA A 399 7.14 7.97 9.05
N ALA A 400 6.68 9.11 8.51
CA ALA A 400 5.68 9.96 9.14
C ALA A 400 4.39 9.20 9.52
N SER A 401 3.91 8.32 8.61
CA SER A 401 2.72 7.51 8.88
C SER A 401 2.91 6.55 10.05
N CYS A 402 4.01 5.80 10.01
CA CYS A 402 4.34 4.82 11.04
C CYS A 402 4.51 5.47 12.41
N THR A 403 5.27 6.58 12.46
CA THR A 403 5.64 7.24 13.71
C THR A 403 4.51 8.06 14.30
N TYR A 404 3.62 8.64 13.48
CA TYR A 404 2.43 9.32 13.99
C TYR A 404 1.55 8.33 14.74
N GLN A 405 1.18 7.21 14.08
CA GLN A 405 0.31 6.18 14.66
C GLN A 405 0.91 5.60 15.94
N ALA A 406 2.20 5.22 15.92
CA ALA A 406 2.88 4.68 17.08
C ALA A 406 3.07 5.72 18.21
N GLY A 407 3.16 7.00 17.90
CA GLY A 407 3.36 8.05 18.91
C GLY A 407 2.10 8.34 19.71
N ILE A 408 0.93 8.31 19.07
CA ILE A 408 -0.36 8.52 19.74
C ILE A 408 -0.96 7.23 20.31
N ASN A 409 -0.51 6.07 19.84
CA ASN A 409 -0.86 4.74 20.34
C ASN A 409 0.44 3.98 20.63
N PRO A 410 1.09 4.26 21.78
CA PRO A 410 2.38 3.69 22.12
C PRO A 410 2.27 2.17 22.32
N PRO A 411 3.37 1.43 22.10
CA PRO A 411 3.41 0.00 22.37
C PRO A 411 3.04 -0.27 23.82
N GLY A 412 2.25 -1.31 24.07
CA GLY A 412 1.67 -1.60 25.39
C GLY A 412 0.31 -0.96 25.63
N GLY A 413 -0.10 0.04 24.85
CA GLY A 413 -1.38 0.72 25.06
C GLY A 413 -1.39 1.65 26.27
N PHE A 414 -2.58 1.92 26.79
CA PHE A 414 -2.82 2.85 27.89
C PHE A 414 -3.47 2.13 29.06
N TRP A 415 -3.20 2.61 30.27
CA TRP A 415 -3.97 2.23 31.44
C TRP A 415 -5.43 2.64 31.28
N THR A 416 -6.34 1.77 31.70
CA THR A 416 -7.79 2.00 31.62
C THR A 416 -8.42 2.34 32.96
N ASP A 417 -7.65 2.31 34.05
CA ASP A 417 -8.12 2.61 35.41
C ASP A 417 -7.05 3.41 36.19
N ASN A 418 -7.38 3.79 37.44
CA ASN A 418 -6.51 4.57 38.33
C ASN A 418 -6.03 3.78 39.56
N ASN A 419 -6.04 2.44 39.49
CA ASN A 419 -5.64 1.60 40.60
C ASN A 419 -4.12 1.49 40.72
N ASP A 420 -3.61 0.88 41.80
CA ASP A 420 -2.21 0.48 42.01
C ASP A 420 -1.12 1.54 41.75
N GLY A 421 -1.48 2.83 41.77
CA GLY A 421 -0.57 3.96 41.57
C GLY A 421 -0.33 4.35 40.11
N HIS A 422 -0.92 3.63 39.14
CA HIS A 422 -0.98 4.05 37.74
C HIS A 422 -2.18 4.97 37.49
N ARG A 423 -2.22 5.60 36.31
CA ARG A 423 -3.25 6.58 35.97
C ARG A 423 -3.80 6.31 34.58
N ALA A 424 -5.12 6.28 34.47
CA ALA A 424 -5.83 6.04 33.22
C ALA A 424 -5.35 7.02 32.13
N GLY A 425 -5.21 6.51 30.91
CA GLY A 425 -4.76 7.26 29.75
C GLY A 425 -3.25 7.53 29.69
N TYR A 426 -2.47 7.08 30.69
CA TYR A 426 -1.01 7.07 30.62
C TYR A 426 -0.51 5.78 29.95
N PRO A 427 0.59 5.83 29.16
CA PRO A 427 1.13 4.65 28.50
C PRO A 427 1.62 3.60 29.50
N MET A 428 1.11 2.36 29.44
CA MET A 428 1.56 1.28 30.33
C MET A 428 3.07 1.04 30.22
N PHE A 429 3.60 1.16 29.00
CA PHE A 429 5.01 0.95 28.72
C PHE A 429 5.94 1.98 29.41
N HIS A 430 5.43 3.18 29.72
CA HIS A 430 6.19 4.19 30.45
C HIS A 430 6.44 3.77 31.91
N ASP A 431 5.42 3.23 32.58
CA ASP A 431 5.51 2.96 34.01
C ASP A 431 6.33 1.70 34.29
N GLU A 432 6.17 0.66 33.46
CA GLU A 432 6.89 -0.61 33.64
C GLU A 432 8.32 -0.58 33.08
N PHE A 433 8.55 0.11 31.95
CA PHE A 433 9.85 0.15 31.27
C PHE A 433 10.28 1.59 30.92
N PRO A 434 10.47 2.48 31.92
CA PRO A 434 10.62 3.92 31.71
C PRO A 434 11.79 4.28 30.78
N HIS A 435 12.95 3.65 30.96
CA HIS A 435 14.12 3.93 30.10
C HIS A 435 13.89 3.54 28.63
N ARG A 436 13.22 2.41 28.37
CA ARG A 436 12.95 1.95 26.99
C ARG A 436 11.85 2.77 26.35
N TYR A 437 10.80 3.08 27.10
CA TYR A 437 9.76 3.98 26.65
C TYR A 437 10.34 5.35 26.29
N MET A 438 11.24 5.92 27.09
CA MET A 438 11.87 7.21 26.76
C MET A 438 12.68 7.13 25.45
N VAL A 439 13.46 6.07 25.24
CA VAL A 439 14.18 5.86 23.98
C VAL A 439 13.20 5.75 22.80
N PHE A 440 12.14 4.95 22.93
CA PHE A 440 11.08 4.84 21.94
C PHE A 440 10.45 6.22 21.64
N PHE A 441 10.02 6.94 22.67
CA PHE A 441 9.30 8.20 22.56
C PHE A 441 10.14 9.26 21.84
N TYR A 442 11.40 9.44 22.24
CA TYR A 442 12.29 10.44 21.66
C TYR A 442 12.66 10.12 20.21
N LEU A 443 13.00 8.85 19.92
CA LEU A 443 13.32 8.44 18.55
C LEU A 443 12.08 8.48 17.64
N ASN A 444 10.93 8.03 18.11
CA ASN A 444 9.68 8.07 17.34
C ASN A 444 9.24 9.51 17.05
N SER A 445 9.35 10.41 18.02
CA SER A 445 9.04 11.84 17.84
C SER A 445 10.04 12.53 16.91
N THR A 446 11.32 12.19 17.02
CA THR A 446 12.36 12.70 16.12
C THR A 446 12.09 12.26 14.68
N ALA A 447 11.83 10.97 14.46
CA ALA A 447 11.51 10.41 13.15
C ALA A 447 10.26 11.10 12.54
N PHE A 448 9.19 11.27 13.32
CA PHE A 448 8.00 11.98 12.84
C PHE A 448 8.32 13.41 12.37
N MET A 449 9.04 14.18 13.20
CA MET A 449 9.36 15.58 12.90
C MET A 449 10.38 15.72 11.76
N SER A 450 11.39 14.85 11.70
CA SER A 450 12.34 14.81 10.58
C SER A 450 11.65 14.44 9.28
N SER A 451 10.75 13.45 9.30
CA SER A 451 9.95 13.07 8.14
C SER A 451 9.09 14.23 7.62
N LEU A 452 8.39 14.96 8.49
CA LEU A 452 7.61 16.14 8.06
C LEU A 452 8.51 17.25 7.50
N ALA A 453 9.64 17.54 8.14
CA ALA A 453 10.60 18.53 7.64
C ALA A 453 11.13 18.14 6.25
N VAL A 454 11.45 16.86 6.05
CA VAL A 454 11.86 16.30 4.76
C VAL A 454 10.76 16.46 3.71
N ILE A 455 9.51 16.10 4.03
CA ILE A 455 8.37 16.25 3.12
C ILE A 455 8.22 17.72 2.70
N MET A 456 8.26 18.66 3.66
CA MET A 456 8.15 20.09 3.38
C MET A 456 9.26 20.59 2.43
N LEU A 457 10.51 20.17 2.64
CA LEU A 457 11.62 20.53 1.75
C LEU A 457 11.47 19.93 0.35
N LEU A 458 10.97 18.70 0.27
CA LEU A 458 10.83 17.97 -0.98
C LEU A 458 9.60 18.39 -1.79
N VAL A 459 8.60 19.04 -1.19
CA VAL A 459 7.45 19.57 -1.93
C VAL A 459 7.88 20.69 -2.90
N SER A 460 8.91 21.47 -2.59
CA SER A 460 9.42 22.49 -3.51
C SER A 460 10.56 21.94 -4.37
N LYS A 461 10.40 21.94 -5.72
CA LYS A 461 11.46 21.52 -6.66
C LYS A 461 12.76 22.31 -6.46
N ARG A 462 12.63 23.60 -6.12
CA ARG A 462 13.77 24.53 -5.97
C ARG A 462 14.52 24.34 -4.65
N LEU A 463 13.82 24.13 -3.53
CA LEU A 463 14.44 23.80 -2.24
C LEU A 463 15.09 22.41 -2.29
N CYS A 464 14.46 21.47 -2.99
CA CYS A 464 14.96 20.13 -3.22
C CYS A 464 16.29 20.10 -3.99
N GLN A 465 16.46 20.91 -5.04
CA GLN A 465 17.67 20.92 -5.87
C GLN A 465 18.92 21.30 -5.04
N ARG A 466 18.79 22.33 -4.19
CA ARG A 466 19.87 22.80 -3.31
C ARG A 466 20.05 21.86 -2.11
N GLY A 467 18.96 21.35 -1.54
CA GLY A 467 18.97 20.41 -0.43
C GLY A 467 19.60 19.05 -0.76
N ILE A 468 19.31 18.46 -1.94
CA ILE A 468 19.88 17.17 -2.37
C ILE A 468 21.40 17.26 -2.61
N ASN A 469 21.86 18.41 -3.08
CA ASN A 469 23.29 18.71 -3.26
C ASN A 469 23.99 18.99 -1.93
N GLY A 470 23.28 19.41 -0.90
CA GLY A 470 23.81 19.61 0.45
C GLY A 470 23.90 18.32 1.29
N TYR A 471 24.84 18.31 2.23
CA TYR A 471 24.96 17.24 3.24
C TYR A 471 23.78 17.24 4.24
N LEU A 472 23.10 18.38 4.43
CA LEU A 472 22.04 18.55 5.43
C LEU A 472 20.78 17.71 5.17
N LEU A 473 20.23 17.69 3.95
CA LEU A 473 19.05 16.86 3.66
C LEU A 473 19.36 15.38 3.83
N ARG A 474 20.58 14.95 3.45
CA ARG A 474 21.04 13.57 3.64
C ARG A 474 21.19 13.24 5.13
N GLY A 475 21.74 14.17 5.92
CA GLY A 475 21.82 14.04 7.37
C GLY A 475 20.45 13.90 8.01
N CYS A 476 19.47 14.72 7.60
CA CYS A 476 18.09 14.65 8.08
C CYS A 476 17.43 13.30 7.73
N MET A 477 17.65 12.78 6.52
CA MET A 477 17.16 11.46 6.11
C MET A 477 17.81 10.30 6.88
N LEU A 478 19.11 10.40 7.16
CA LEU A 478 19.81 9.40 7.98
C LEU A 478 19.30 9.43 9.41
N LEU A 479 19.12 10.62 9.97
CA LEU A 479 18.52 10.82 11.28
C LEU A 479 17.12 10.19 11.33
N ASP A 480 16.29 10.43 10.31
CA ASP A 480 14.95 9.88 10.17
C ASP A 480 14.95 8.35 10.20
N LEU A 481 15.79 7.71 9.39
CA LEU A 481 15.87 6.26 9.30
C LEU A 481 16.41 5.63 10.61
N VAL A 482 17.47 6.20 11.19
CA VAL A 482 18.03 5.74 12.47
C VAL A 482 16.97 5.85 13.58
N SER A 483 16.26 6.97 13.61
CA SER A 483 15.22 7.23 14.59
C SER A 483 14.04 6.26 14.43
N LEU A 484 13.59 6.00 13.20
CA LEU A 484 12.52 5.02 12.92
C LEU A 484 12.92 3.61 13.36
N MET A 485 14.12 3.17 13.00
CA MET A 485 14.63 1.84 13.33
C MET A 485 14.86 1.66 14.83
N GLY A 486 15.41 2.68 15.50
CA GLY A 486 15.63 2.64 16.93
C GLY A 486 14.33 2.73 17.74
N ALA A 487 13.34 3.48 17.26
CA ALA A 487 11.99 3.47 17.82
C ALA A 487 11.36 2.08 17.73
N PHE A 488 11.39 1.44 16.56
CA PHE A 488 10.90 0.08 16.39
C PHE A 488 11.57 -0.91 17.37
N ALA A 489 12.91 -0.91 17.43
CA ALA A 489 13.66 -1.80 18.31
C ALA A 489 13.36 -1.58 19.80
N ALA A 490 13.22 -0.31 20.22
CA ALA A 490 12.90 0.04 21.60
C ALA A 490 11.45 -0.31 21.97
N GLY A 491 10.51 -0.08 21.06
CA GLY A 491 9.08 -0.29 21.28
C GLY A 491 8.62 -1.75 21.20
N SER A 492 9.23 -2.55 20.32
CA SER A 492 8.84 -3.94 20.08
C SER A 492 9.41 -4.95 21.07
N CYS A 493 10.43 -4.58 21.87
CA CYS A 493 11.16 -5.51 22.72
C CYS A 493 11.10 -5.16 24.21
N ARG A 494 10.58 -6.09 25.02
CA ARG A 494 10.50 -5.95 26.49
C ARG A 494 11.60 -6.65 27.28
N LYS A 495 12.08 -7.81 26.82
CA LYS A 495 13.20 -8.55 27.45
C LYS A 495 14.52 -8.34 26.70
N VAL A 496 15.63 -8.35 27.44
CA VAL A 496 16.99 -8.14 26.89
C VAL A 496 17.34 -9.16 25.80
N SER A 497 16.96 -10.44 25.96
CA SER A 497 17.28 -11.49 24.98
C SER A 497 16.61 -11.30 23.60
N THR A 498 15.32 -10.95 23.56
CA THR A 498 14.62 -10.64 22.30
C THR A 498 15.10 -9.30 21.74
N SER A 499 15.44 -8.34 22.62
CA SER A 499 16.03 -7.07 22.27
C SER A 499 17.38 -7.22 21.57
N VAL A 500 18.25 -8.15 21.99
CA VAL A 500 19.56 -8.38 21.35
C VAL A 500 19.38 -8.88 19.91
N TYR A 501 18.44 -9.77 19.65
CA TYR A 501 18.14 -10.24 18.29
C TYR A 501 17.60 -9.10 17.40
N ALA A 502 16.58 -8.38 17.88
CA ALA A 502 16.01 -7.26 17.13
C ALA A 502 17.07 -6.16 16.86
N ILE A 503 17.87 -5.80 17.88
CA ILE A 503 18.97 -4.83 17.74
C ILE A 503 20.02 -5.35 16.77
N LEU A 504 20.39 -6.64 16.81
CA LEU A 504 21.36 -7.22 15.89
C LEU A 504 20.86 -7.18 14.44
N VAL A 505 19.62 -7.59 14.19
CA VAL A 505 19.00 -7.53 12.85
C VAL A 505 18.94 -6.09 12.35
N VAL A 506 18.44 -5.17 13.18
CA VAL A 506 18.37 -3.73 12.90
C VAL A 506 19.77 -3.16 12.64
N SER A 507 20.78 -3.56 13.41
CA SER A 507 22.16 -3.09 13.27
C SER A 507 22.83 -3.63 12.01
N ILE A 508 22.62 -4.90 11.65
CA ILE A 508 23.12 -5.49 10.40
C ILE A 508 22.49 -4.79 9.19
N VAL A 509 21.18 -4.55 9.24
CA VAL A 509 20.45 -3.85 8.19
C VAL A 509 20.90 -2.40 8.10
N PHE A 510 21.06 -1.72 9.23
CA PHE A 510 21.57 -0.36 9.29
C PHE A 510 22.98 -0.29 8.72
N ALA A 511 23.87 -1.19 9.11
CA ALA A 511 25.23 -1.28 8.56
C ALA A 511 25.19 -1.53 7.05
N TYR A 512 24.33 -2.42 6.56
CA TYR A 512 24.15 -2.64 5.13
C TYR A 512 23.64 -1.39 4.40
N VAL A 513 22.61 -0.71 4.94
CA VAL A 513 22.08 0.53 4.38
C VAL A 513 23.13 1.63 4.40
N MET A 514 23.89 1.78 5.49
CA MET A 514 24.98 2.74 5.60
C MET A 514 26.11 2.43 4.63
N VAL A 515 26.48 1.16 4.45
CA VAL A 515 27.45 0.71 3.44
C VAL A 515 26.91 1.03 2.04
N GLN A 516 25.64 0.77 1.74
CA GLN A 516 25.03 1.11 0.46
C GLN A 516 25.02 2.62 0.21
N VAL A 517 24.65 3.43 1.21
CA VAL A 517 24.66 4.90 1.15
C VAL A 517 26.10 5.42 0.99
N LEU A 518 27.07 4.86 1.71
CA LEU A 518 28.49 5.21 1.65
C LEU A 518 29.11 4.84 0.30
N VAL A 519 28.82 3.64 -0.22
CA VAL A 519 29.23 3.16 -1.54
C VAL A 519 28.60 4.02 -2.64
N LEU A 520 27.33 4.41 -2.51
CA LEU A 520 26.68 5.36 -3.42
C LEU A 520 27.28 6.76 -3.38
N THR A 521 27.75 7.22 -2.21
CA THR A 521 28.23 8.60 -2.01
C THR A 521 29.71 8.76 -2.34
N PHE A 522 30.56 7.80 -2.02
CA PHE A 522 32.01 7.91 -2.20
C PHE A 522 32.56 7.22 -3.44
N ALA A 523 31.81 6.28 -4.04
CA ALA A 523 32.38 5.42 -5.07
C ALA A 523 31.54 5.37 -6.37
N LYS A 524 30.80 6.44 -6.71
CA LYS A 524 30.03 6.52 -7.96
C LYS A 524 30.89 6.21 -9.20
N ASP A 525 32.16 6.64 -9.21
CA ASP A 525 33.09 6.44 -10.34
C ASP A 525 33.93 5.15 -10.23
N LYS A 526 34.16 4.66 -9.01
CA LYS A 526 35.01 3.48 -8.75
C LYS A 526 34.21 2.18 -8.77
N VAL A 527 32.94 2.22 -8.34
CA VAL A 527 32.01 1.07 -8.36
C VAL A 527 31.56 0.76 -9.77
N SER A 528 31.32 1.76 -10.63
CA SER A 528 31.02 1.52 -12.05
C SER A 528 32.21 0.81 -12.73
N SER A 529 33.42 1.28 -12.48
CA SER A 529 34.68 0.70 -12.99
C SER A 529 34.94 -0.72 -12.46
N PHE A 530 34.65 -0.98 -11.19
CA PHE A 530 34.79 -2.31 -10.58
C PHE A 530 33.71 -3.29 -11.07
N PHE A 531 32.46 -2.84 -11.25
CA PHE A 531 31.40 -3.69 -11.79
C PHE A 531 31.64 -4.03 -13.27
N GLU A 532 32.12 -3.08 -14.08
CA GLU A 532 32.58 -3.31 -15.46
C GLU A 532 33.73 -4.34 -15.50
N TRP A 533 34.68 -4.25 -14.56
CA TRP A 533 35.78 -5.21 -14.44
C TRP A 533 35.32 -6.60 -13.99
N VAL A 534 34.38 -6.71 -13.04
CA VAL A 534 33.82 -7.99 -12.59
C VAL A 534 32.94 -8.63 -13.67
N LEU A 535 32.18 -7.85 -14.45
CA LEU A 535 31.39 -8.37 -15.57
C LEU A 535 32.26 -8.82 -16.75
N SER A 536 33.38 -8.16 -17.00
CA SER A 536 34.34 -8.58 -18.03
C SER A 536 35.16 -9.81 -17.62
N ALA A 537 35.20 -10.14 -16.33
CA ALA A 537 35.88 -11.33 -15.80
C ALA A 537 34.99 -12.60 -15.73
N ALA A 538 33.67 -12.51 -15.96
CA ALA A 538 32.76 -13.65 -15.89
C ALA A 538 32.33 -14.12 -17.31
N PRO A 539 32.72 -15.33 -17.77
CA PRO A 539 32.29 -15.84 -19.06
C PRO A 539 30.87 -16.42 -18.94
N PHE A 540 29.86 -15.55 -18.84
CA PHE A 540 28.47 -16.00 -18.95
C PHE A 540 28.04 -16.04 -20.42
N LYS A 541 28.21 -17.22 -21.02
CA LYS A 541 27.75 -17.52 -22.39
C LYS A 541 26.22 -17.42 -22.42
N SER A 542 25.68 -16.24 -22.78
CA SER A 542 24.25 -16.08 -23.05
C SER A 542 23.90 -16.85 -24.32
N LEU A 543 23.16 -17.96 -24.17
CA LEU A 543 22.63 -18.70 -25.30
C LEU A 543 21.53 -17.86 -25.97
N HIS A 544 21.83 -17.29 -27.13
CA HIS A 544 20.90 -16.55 -28.00
C HIS A 544 19.78 -17.49 -28.47
N PRO A 545 18.48 -17.24 -28.16
CA PRO A 545 17.39 -17.87 -28.88
C PRO A 545 17.10 -17.08 -30.16
N SER A 546 17.10 -17.77 -31.30
CA SER A 546 17.00 -17.24 -32.66
C SER A 546 15.87 -16.21 -32.87
N GLU A 547 16.16 -15.18 -33.65
CA GLU A 547 15.39 -13.94 -33.81
C GLU A 547 14.14 -13.98 -34.69
N ASN A 548 13.85 -15.05 -35.44
CA ASN A 548 12.83 -14.98 -36.48
C ASN A 548 11.39 -15.31 -36.04
N ARG A 549 10.81 -14.58 -35.06
CA ARG A 549 9.34 -14.54 -34.84
C ARG A 549 8.84 -13.46 -33.86
N LYS A 550 9.12 -12.16 -34.06
CA LYS A 550 8.63 -11.12 -33.12
C LYS A 550 7.86 -9.93 -33.72
N GLN A 551 7.75 -9.79 -35.04
CA GLN A 551 7.07 -8.62 -35.63
C GLN A 551 5.54 -8.61 -35.48
N SER A 552 4.86 -9.75 -35.27
CA SER A 552 3.38 -9.81 -35.30
C SER A 552 2.68 -9.74 -33.93
N ILE A 553 3.41 -9.51 -32.83
CA ILE A 553 2.88 -9.48 -31.44
C ILE A 553 2.82 -8.04 -30.88
N MET A 554 3.15 -7.03 -31.70
CA MET A 554 3.44 -5.68 -31.19
C MET A 554 2.22 -4.80 -30.89
N ILE A 555 1.02 -5.16 -31.38
CA ILE A 555 -0.19 -4.34 -31.19
C ILE A 555 -1.04 -4.81 -29.98
N SER A 556 -0.86 -6.04 -29.47
CA SER A 556 -1.70 -6.57 -28.37
C SER A 556 -1.13 -6.40 -26.95
N ARG A 557 0.07 -5.84 -26.77
CA ARG A 557 0.71 -5.76 -25.44
C ARG A 557 0.18 -4.65 -24.52
N LYS A 558 -0.21 -3.48 -25.03
CA LYS A 558 -0.70 -2.36 -24.20
C LYS A 558 -1.79 -2.72 -23.16
N PRO A 559 -2.82 -3.54 -23.46
CA PRO A 559 -3.81 -3.95 -22.46
C PRO A 559 -3.27 -4.94 -21.40
N GLU A 560 -2.27 -5.77 -21.74
CA GLU A 560 -1.67 -6.75 -20.82
C GLU A 560 -0.72 -6.10 -19.77
N HIS A 561 -0.33 -4.84 -19.94
CA HIS A 561 0.49 -4.13 -18.96
C HIS A 561 -0.34 -3.35 -17.92
N LYS A 562 -1.54 -2.89 -18.29
CA LYS A 562 -2.43 -2.12 -17.41
C LYS A 562 -3.01 -2.98 -16.28
N TRP A 563 -3.57 -4.16 -16.61
CA TRP A 563 -4.20 -5.03 -15.62
C TRP A 563 -3.23 -5.53 -14.52
N ARG A 564 -1.93 -5.66 -14.83
CA ARG A 564 -0.91 -6.05 -13.83
C ARG A 564 -0.84 -5.02 -12.72
N LYS A 565 -0.69 -3.74 -13.08
CA LYS A 565 -0.56 -2.65 -12.09
C LYS A 565 -1.75 -2.64 -11.13
N ASP A 566 -2.95 -2.77 -11.69
CA ASP A 566 -4.20 -2.76 -10.92
C ASP A 566 -4.27 -3.99 -9.98
N LEU A 567 -3.89 -5.18 -10.46
CA LEU A 567 -3.90 -6.40 -9.64
C LEU A 567 -2.85 -6.42 -8.53
N ILE A 568 -1.66 -5.85 -8.76
CA ILE A 568 -0.68 -5.73 -7.68
C ILE A 568 -1.18 -4.74 -6.63
N LEU A 569 -1.79 -3.63 -7.05
CA LEU A 569 -2.35 -2.68 -6.10
C LEU A 569 -3.43 -3.35 -5.24
N ILE A 570 -4.37 -4.04 -5.88
CA ILE A 570 -5.44 -4.78 -5.18
C ILE A 570 -4.85 -5.87 -4.29
N GLY A 571 -3.94 -6.70 -4.80
CA GLY A 571 -3.32 -7.78 -4.03
C GLY A 571 -2.51 -7.26 -2.85
N THR A 572 -1.74 -6.19 -3.02
CA THR A 572 -0.94 -5.65 -1.90
C THR A 572 -1.82 -4.96 -0.86
N LEU A 573 -2.90 -4.29 -1.29
CA LEU A 573 -3.91 -3.77 -0.38
C LEU A 573 -4.58 -4.89 0.41
N ALA A 574 -4.98 -5.97 -0.27
CA ALA A 574 -5.60 -7.14 0.34
C ALA A 574 -4.66 -7.81 1.36
N VAL A 575 -3.37 -7.99 1.03
CA VAL A 575 -2.33 -8.43 1.98
C VAL A 575 -2.34 -7.55 3.23
N SER A 576 -2.34 -6.22 3.07
CA SER A 576 -2.28 -5.30 4.20
C SER A 576 -3.50 -5.42 5.12
N VAL A 577 -4.70 -5.37 4.55
CA VAL A 577 -5.95 -5.40 5.32
C VAL A 577 -6.13 -6.75 6.02
N THR A 578 -5.87 -7.84 5.31
CA THR A 578 -6.06 -9.20 5.85
C THR A 578 -5.00 -9.56 6.90
N TYR A 579 -3.76 -9.05 6.74
CA TYR A 579 -2.71 -9.21 7.74
C TYR A 579 -3.10 -8.55 9.06
N GLN A 580 -3.50 -7.28 9.02
CA GLN A 580 -3.94 -6.55 10.22
C GLN A 580 -5.17 -7.19 10.86
N ALA A 581 -6.21 -7.48 10.08
CA ALA A 581 -7.44 -8.09 10.57
C ALA A 581 -7.23 -9.52 11.12
N GLY A 582 -6.21 -10.23 10.64
CA GLY A 582 -5.88 -11.57 11.16
C GLY A 582 -5.16 -11.55 12.50
N LEU A 583 -4.38 -10.50 12.79
CA LEU A 583 -3.70 -10.33 14.08
C LEU A 583 -4.58 -9.65 15.13
N LEU A 584 -5.50 -8.77 14.68
CA LEU A 584 -6.50 -8.07 15.48
C LEU A 584 -7.88 -8.40 14.90
N PRO A 585 -8.50 -9.51 15.33
CA PRO A 585 -9.77 -9.96 14.81
C PRO A 585 -10.91 -8.99 15.18
N PRO A 586 -11.98 -8.97 14.35
CA PRO A 586 -13.15 -8.16 14.63
C PRO A 586 -13.78 -8.54 15.96
N GLY A 587 -14.30 -7.54 16.67
CA GLY A 587 -14.84 -7.71 18.02
C GLY A 587 -13.81 -7.48 19.13
N GLY A 588 -12.51 -7.43 18.80
CA GLY A 588 -11.46 -7.22 19.79
C GLY A 588 -11.00 -8.51 20.44
N LEU A 589 -10.23 -8.36 21.52
CA LEU A 589 -9.61 -9.45 22.26
C LEU A 589 -10.02 -9.34 23.72
N TRP A 590 -10.17 -10.48 24.39
CA TRP A 590 -10.46 -10.48 25.83
C TRP A 590 -9.32 -9.82 26.61
N PRO A 591 -9.62 -8.98 27.61
CA PRO A 591 -8.61 -8.31 28.41
C PRO A 591 -8.15 -9.13 29.63
N ASP A 592 -8.82 -10.24 29.96
CA ASP A 592 -8.53 -11.02 31.17
C ASP A 592 -8.71 -12.54 30.98
N ASP A 593 -8.33 -13.29 32.02
CA ASP A 593 -8.48 -14.76 32.10
C ASP A 593 -9.68 -15.15 32.96
N ARG A 594 -10.89 -14.86 32.50
CA ARG A 594 -12.13 -15.20 33.20
C ARG A 594 -13.06 -16.03 32.32
N ASP A 595 -14.06 -16.64 32.94
CA ASP A 595 -15.18 -17.31 32.25
C ASP A 595 -14.79 -18.34 31.15
N GLY A 596 -13.59 -18.93 31.25
CA GLY A 596 -13.11 -19.96 30.33
C GLY A 596 -12.38 -19.44 29.08
N HIS A 597 -12.18 -18.13 28.94
CA HIS A 597 -11.32 -17.53 27.92
C HIS A 597 -9.98 -17.07 28.51
N PHE A 598 -8.96 -16.96 27.65
CA PHE A 598 -7.68 -16.35 28.03
C PHE A 598 -7.55 -14.95 27.44
N ILE A 599 -6.75 -14.10 28.09
CA ILE A 599 -6.42 -12.79 27.56
C ILE A 599 -5.83 -12.91 26.15
N GLY A 600 -6.26 -12.01 25.28
CA GLY A 600 -5.81 -12.00 23.90
C GLY A 600 -6.48 -13.04 23.03
N ASP A 601 -7.43 -13.83 23.55
CA ASP A 601 -8.31 -14.65 22.73
C ASP A 601 -9.37 -13.77 22.03
N PRO A 602 -9.78 -14.10 20.80
CA PRO A 602 -10.74 -13.30 20.06
C PRO A 602 -12.13 -13.34 20.69
N ILE A 603 -12.70 -12.20 21.05
CA ILE A 603 -14.06 -12.13 21.64
C ILE A 603 -15.09 -12.77 20.72
N LEU A 604 -14.95 -12.57 19.41
CA LEU A 604 -15.86 -13.14 18.42
C LEU A 604 -15.79 -14.67 18.36
N HIS A 605 -14.65 -15.28 18.71
CA HIS A 605 -14.50 -16.73 18.75
C HIS A 605 -15.42 -17.36 19.79
N ASP A 606 -15.54 -16.74 20.96
CA ASP A 606 -16.30 -17.30 22.08
C ASP A 606 -17.78 -16.90 22.01
N THR A 607 -18.07 -15.67 21.56
CA THR A 607 -19.45 -15.16 21.46
C THR A 607 -20.21 -15.69 20.25
N ASP A 608 -19.54 -15.90 19.10
CA ASP A 608 -20.15 -16.49 17.90
C ASP A 608 -19.10 -17.32 17.10
N PRO A 609 -18.82 -18.57 17.54
CA PRO A 609 -17.81 -19.41 16.92
C PRO A 609 -18.03 -19.65 15.41
N PRO A 610 -19.25 -19.89 14.90
CA PRO A 610 -19.50 -20.00 13.46
C PRO A 610 -19.04 -18.76 12.68
N ARG A 611 -19.34 -17.56 13.18
CA ARG A 611 -18.97 -16.30 12.52
C ARG A 611 -17.49 -16.05 12.56
N TYR A 612 -16.84 -16.29 13.69
CA TYR A 612 -15.38 -16.21 13.78
C TYR A 612 -14.70 -17.17 12.82
N LYS A 613 -15.15 -18.44 12.74
CA LYS A 613 -14.58 -19.43 11.81
C LYS A 613 -14.74 -18.99 10.36
N ALA A 614 -15.92 -18.46 9.99
CA ALA A 614 -16.15 -17.89 8.66
C ALA A 614 -15.20 -16.72 8.38
N PHE A 615 -15.09 -15.76 9.30
CA PHE A 615 -14.14 -14.65 9.19
C PHE A 615 -12.70 -15.15 9.02
N PHE A 616 -12.24 -16.03 9.90
CA PHE A 616 -10.87 -16.50 9.97
C PHE A 616 -10.45 -17.23 8.69
N TYR A 617 -11.23 -18.21 8.23
CA TYR A 617 -10.90 -18.98 7.03
C TYR A 617 -10.94 -18.13 5.76
N CYS A 618 -11.94 -17.25 5.65
CA CYS A 618 -12.02 -16.31 4.55
C CYS A 618 -10.85 -15.31 4.57
N ASN A 619 -10.52 -14.73 5.71
CA ASN A 619 -9.43 -13.76 5.85
C ASN A 619 -8.06 -14.39 5.55
N ALA A 620 -7.79 -15.60 6.06
CA ALA A 620 -6.55 -16.33 5.81
C ALA A 620 -6.42 -16.78 4.34
N THR A 621 -7.53 -17.19 3.72
CA THR A 621 -7.56 -17.52 2.28
C THR A 621 -7.25 -16.29 1.44
N ALA A 622 -7.91 -15.16 1.73
CA ALA A 622 -7.66 -13.89 1.06
C ALA A 622 -6.19 -13.51 1.17
N PHE A 623 -5.66 -13.41 2.38
CA PHE A 623 -4.26 -13.06 2.64
C PHE A 623 -3.28 -13.87 1.77
N MET A 624 -3.40 -15.20 1.78
CA MET A 624 -2.48 -16.06 1.03
C MET A 624 -2.73 -16.03 -0.49
N ALA A 625 -3.99 -15.92 -0.93
CA ALA A 625 -4.32 -15.72 -2.34
C ALA A 625 -3.71 -14.40 -2.85
N SER A 626 -3.80 -13.32 -2.06
CA SER A 626 -3.17 -12.04 -2.37
C SER A 626 -1.64 -12.15 -2.45
N VAL A 627 -0.99 -12.86 -1.51
CA VAL A 627 0.47 -13.10 -1.57
C VAL A 627 0.87 -13.92 -2.81
N ILE A 628 0.11 -14.96 -3.17
CA ILE A 628 0.31 -15.70 -4.42
C ILE A 628 0.24 -14.75 -5.62
N ILE A 629 -0.81 -13.93 -5.69
CA ILE A 629 -1.01 -12.96 -6.77
C ILE A 629 0.23 -12.06 -6.89
N VAL A 630 0.74 -11.53 -5.77
CA VAL A 630 1.96 -10.71 -5.74
C VAL A 630 3.18 -11.47 -6.24
N ILE A 631 3.44 -12.69 -5.76
CA ILE A 631 4.60 -13.51 -6.18
C ILE A 631 4.55 -13.82 -7.68
N LEU A 632 3.37 -14.21 -8.20
CA LEU A 632 3.19 -14.53 -9.61
C LEU A 632 3.37 -13.32 -10.53
N LEU A 633 2.91 -12.17 -10.07
CA LEU A 633 3.03 -10.91 -10.78
C LEU A 633 4.47 -10.40 -10.81
N LEU A 634 5.23 -10.65 -9.74
CA LEU A 634 6.63 -10.28 -9.65
C LEU A 634 7.52 -11.11 -10.60
N ASN A 635 7.14 -12.36 -10.87
CA ASN A 635 7.88 -13.22 -11.80
C ASN A 635 7.49 -12.94 -13.26
N SER A 636 8.30 -12.14 -13.96
CA SER A 636 8.09 -11.80 -15.39
C SER A 636 8.13 -13.00 -16.33
N THR A 637 8.84 -14.08 -15.96
CA THR A 637 8.97 -15.29 -16.77
C THR A 637 7.69 -16.13 -16.73
N ILE A 638 7.09 -16.25 -15.55
CA ILE A 638 5.81 -16.95 -15.34
C ILE A 638 4.67 -16.18 -16.00
N SER A 639 4.68 -14.87 -15.83
CA SER A 639 3.72 -13.91 -16.37
C SER A 639 3.57 -13.91 -17.89
N LYS A 640 4.64 -14.23 -18.62
CA LYS A 640 4.69 -14.18 -20.09
C LYS A 640 3.98 -15.36 -20.74
N TYR A 641 3.71 -16.43 -19.99
CA TYR A 641 2.98 -17.59 -20.48
C TYR A 641 1.47 -17.37 -20.39
N ARG A 642 0.77 -17.50 -21.53
CA ARG A 642 -0.71 -17.51 -21.64
C ARG A 642 -1.40 -18.47 -20.65
N ARG A 643 -0.68 -19.48 -20.14
CA ARG A 643 -1.13 -20.47 -19.16
C ARG A 643 -1.18 -19.92 -17.71
N SER A 644 -0.46 -18.84 -17.40
CA SER A 644 -0.43 -18.21 -16.07
C SER A 644 -1.60 -17.24 -15.81
N ILE A 645 -2.32 -16.82 -16.86
CA ILE A 645 -3.44 -15.88 -16.73
C ILE A 645 -4.65 -16.54 -16.06
N LEU A 646 -4.91 -17.82 -16.35
CA LEU A 646 -6.05 -18.54 -15.78
C LEU A 646 -5.92 -18.71 -14.25
N PRO A 647 -4.79 -19.22 -13.70
CA PRO A 647 -4.59 -19.29 -12.25
C PRO A 647 -4.64 -17.93 -11.56
N MET A 648 -4.13 -16.88 -12.21
CA MET A 648 -4.14 -15.53 -11.63
C MET A 648 -5.56 -14.95 -11.57
N LYS A 649 -6.40 -15.22 -12.58
CA LYS A 649 -7.83 -14.87 -12.55
C LYS A 649 -8.58 -15.65 -11.48
N THR A 650 -8.32 -16.94 -11.32
CA THR A 650 -8.97 -17.74 -10.28
C THR A 650 -8.53 -17.31 -8.89
N ALA A 651 -7.25 -17.02 -8.68
CA ALA A 651 -6.74 -16.49 -7.42
C ALA A 651 -7.38 -15.13 -7.09
N MET A 652 -7.53 -14.24 -8.07
CA MET A 652 -8.17 -12.93 -7.87
C MET A 652 -9.66 -13.05 -7.51
N VAL A 653 -10.39 -13.96 -8.16
CA VAL A 653 -11.81 -14.20 -7.82
C VAL A 653 -11.92 -14.80 -6.42
N LEU A 654 -11.04 -15.75 -6.10
CA LEU A 654 -10.98 -16.35 -4.77
C LEU A 654 -10.66 -15.30 -3.70
N ASP A 655 -9.67 -14.44 -3.95
CA ASP A 655 -9.25 -13.33 -3.09
C ASP A 655 -10.42 -12.37 -2.81
N LEU A 656 -11.11 -11.92 -3.86
CA LEU A 656 -12.25 -11.00 -3.72
C LEU A 656 -13.42 -11.64 -2.95
N LEU A 657 -13.75 -12.90 -3.24
CA LEU A 657 -14.80 -13.62 -2.53
C LEU A 657 -14.46 -13.87 -1.06
N ALA A 658 -13.20 -14.21 -0.80
CA ALA A 658 -12.69 -14.44 0.54
C ALA A 658 -12.66 -13.12 1.35
N LEU A 659 -12.23 -12.00 0.75
CA LEU A 659 -12.31 -10.68 1.38
C LEU A 659 -13.74 -10.29 1.73
N LEU A 660 -14.67 -10.52 0.79
CA LEU A 660 -16.08 -10.18 0.98
C LEU A 660 -16.73 -11.02 2.08
N GLY A 661 -16.40 -12.32 2.14
CA GLY A 661 -16.82 -13.22 3.20
C GLY A 661 -16.25 -12.81 4.57
N ALA A 662 -14.96 -12.45 4.63
CA ALA A 662 -14.32 -11.96 5.84
C ALA A 662 -14.96 -10.65 6.32
N TYR A 663 -15.16 -9.68 5.42
CA TYR A 663 -15.80 -8.40 5.75
C TYR A 663 -17.22 -8.58 6.28
N ALA A 664 -18.03 -9.43 5.61
CA ALA A 664 -19.39 -9.73 6.02
C ALA A 664 -19.41 -10.39 7.41
N ALA A 665 -18.59 -11.42 7.63
CA ALA A 665 -18.52 -12.10 8.91
C ALA A 665 -18.01 -11.19 10.04
N GLY A 666 -17.00 -10.35 9.78
CA GLY A 666 -16.39 -9.50 10.80
C GLY A 666 -17.19 -8.24 11.16
N SER A 667 -17.92 -7.64 10.21
CA SER A 667 -18.60 -6.36 10.44
C SER A 667 -20.01 -6.51 11.05
N CYS A 668 -20.61 -7.69 10.95
CA CYS A 668 -21.97 -7.89 11.42
C CYS A 668 -22.01 -8.04 12.94
N ARG A 669 -22.77 -7.19 13.63
CA ARG A 669 -22.96 -7.26 15.11
C ARG A 669 -24.35 -7.77 15.51
N LYS A 670 -25.42 -7.34 14.83
CA LYS A 670 -26.81 -7.80 15.08
C LYS A 670 -27.40 -8.48 13.84
N LEU A 671 -28.33 -9.43 14.01
CA LEU A 671 -28.99 -10.14 12.89
C LEU A 671 -29.60 -9.18 11.85
N LYS A 672 -30.26 -8.11 12.28
CA LYS A 672 -30.85 -7.09 11.39
C LYS A 672 -29.80 -6.36 10.56
N THR A 673 -28.71 -5.90 11.19
CA THR A 673 -27.58 -5.28 10.47
C THR A 673 -26.86 -6.27 9.57
N SER A 674 -26.87 -7.56 9.94
CA SER A 674 -26.30 -8.64 9.13
C SER A 674 -27.04 -8.79 7.80
N ILE A 675 -28.37 -8.74 7.80
CA ILE A 675 -29.16 -8.87 6.57
C ILE A 675 -28.80 -7.77 5.56
N TYR A 676 -28.65 -6.51 6.01
CA TYR A 676 -28.25 -5.40 5.12
C TYR A 676 -26.84 -5.60 4.53
N VAL A 677 -25.87 -5.98 5.35
CA VAL A 677 -24.48 -6.21 4.89
C VAL A 677 -24.41 -7.39 3.93
N PHE A 678 -25.06 -8.51 4.25
CA PHE A 678 -25.13 -9.67 3.35
C PHE A 678 -25.90 -9.37 2.07
N ALA A 679 -26.99 -8.60 2.12
CA ALA A 679 -27.71 -8.16 0.92
C ALA A 679 -26.84 -7.26 0.02
N LEU A 680 -26.07 -6.34 0.61
CA LEU A 680 -25.11 -5.51 -0.12
C LEU A 680 -23.99 -6.35 -0.75
N VAL A 681 -23.44 -7.30 -0.01
CA VAL A 681 -22.45 -8.29 -0.48
C VAL A 681 -22.99 -9.08 -1.67
N ILE A 682 -24.21 -9.60 -1.57
CA ILE A 682 -24.89 -10.33 -2.65
C ILE A 682 -25.13 -9.40 -3.85
N ALA A 683 -25.58 -8.17 -3.63
CA ALA A 683 -25.80 -7.20 -4.70
C ALA A 683 -24.49 -6.85 -5.44
N VAL A 684 -23.40 -6.63 -4.72
CA VAL A 684 -22.06 -6.40 -5.30
C VAL A 684 -21.58 -7.63 -6.06
N PHE A 685 -21.76 -8.83 -5.50
CA PHE A 685 -21.42 -10.08 -6.18
C PHE A 685 -22.23 -10.26 -7.47
N MET A 686 -23.55 -10.05 -7.42
CA MET A 686 -24.43 -10.11 -8.59
C MET A 686 -24.03 -9.07 -9.63
N TYR A 687 -23.70 -7.85 -9.22
CA TYR A 687 -23.19 -6.80 -10.10
C TYR A 687 -21.89 -7.23 -10.81
N ILE A 688 -20.92 -7.79 -10.07
CA ILE A 688 -19.67 -8.30 -10.63
C ILE A 688 -19.95 -9.44 -11.62
N VAL A 689 -20.79 -10.40 -11.25
CA VAL A 689 -21.16 -11.53 -12.12
C VAL A 689 -21.86 -11.04 -13.37
N ILE A 690 -22.82 -10.11 -13.27
CA ILE A 690 -23.49 -9.49 -14.41
C ILE A 690 -22.48 -8.79 -15.32
N HIS A 691 -21.54 -8.00 -14.78
CA HIS A 691 -20.50 -7.37 -15.58
C HIS A 691 -19.56 -8.38 -16.27
N ILE A 692 -19.17 -9.46 -15.58
CA ILE A 692 -18.38 -10.54 -16.17
C ILE A 692 -19.17 -11.22 -17.30
N LEU A 693 -20.44 -11.52 -17.07
CA LEU A 693 -21.34 -12.15 -18.02
C LEU A 693 -21.57 -11.26 -19.26
N LEU A 694 -21.80 -9.95 -19.05
CA LEU A 694 -21.92 -8.95 -20.11
C LEU A 694 -20.61 -8.71 -20.86
N SER A 695 -19.45 -9.01 -20.26
CA SER A 695 -18.16 -8.91 -20.95
C SER A 695 -17.96 -9.99 -22.03
N PHE A 696 -18.79 -11.04 -22.04
CA PHE A 696 -18.81 -12.03 -23.12
C PHE A 696 -19.74 -11.56 -24.25
N ASP A 697 -19.18 -11.27 -25.44
CA ASP A 697 -19.90 -10.78 -26.64
C ASP A 697 -21.16 -11.58 -27.04
N LYS A 698 -21.22 -12.85 -26.64
CA LYS A 698 -22.36 -13.73 -26.91
C LYS A 698 -23.52 -13.50 -25.93
N MET A 699 -23.20 -13.25 -24.66
CA MET A 699 -24.17 -12.91 -23.62
C MET A 699 -24.63 -11.46 -23.73
N ALA A 700 -23.75 -10.51 -24.06
CA ALA A 700 -24.14 -9.13 -24.33
C ALA A 700 -25.17 -9.01 -25.47
N ARG A 701 -24.98 -9.78 -26.56
CA ARG A 701 -25.97 -9.87 -27.65
C ARG A 701 -27.25 -10.57 -27.25
N SER A 702 -27.17 -11.63 -26.43
CA SER A 702 -28.35 -12.34 -25.94
C SER A 702 -29.18 -11.45 -25.00
N VAL A 703 -28.54 -10.75 -24.07
CA VAL A 703 -29.19 -9.80 -23.15
C VAL A 703 -29.73 -8.60 -23.90
N LYS A 704 -29.05 -8.07 -24.93
CA LYS A 704 -29.59 -7.01 -25.78
C LYS A 704 -30.86 -7.47 -26.52
N LYS A 705 -30.83 -8.67 -27.10
CA LYS A 705 -31.97 -9.26 -27.83
C LYS A 705 -33.14 -9.58 -26.91
N THR A 706 -32.88 -10.04 -25.69
CA THR A 706 -33.91 -10.25 -24.66
C THR A 706 -34.40 -8.89 -24.13
N GLY A 707 -33.53 -7.91 -23.87
CA GLY A 707 -33.92 -6.56 -23.46
C GLY A 707 -34.86 -5.89 -24.47
N GLU A 708 -34.58 -6.03 -25.77
CA GLU A 708 -35.44 -5.55 -26.85
C GLU A 708 -36.86 -6.19 -26.84
N GLN A 709 -37.01 -7.42 -26.32
CA GLN A 709 -38.30 -8.09 -26.16
C GLN A 709 -39.06 -7.67 -24.89
N TRP A 710 -38.36 -7.36 -23.80
CA TRP A 710 -38.97 -7.10 -22.49
C TRP A 710 -39.18 -5.61 -22.19
N ILE A 711 -38.39 -4.70 -22.77
CA ILE A 711 -38.52 -3.23 -22.61
C ILE A 711 -39.93 -2.73 -22.96
N PRO A 712 -40.60 -3.19 -24.04
CA PRO A 712 -41.98 -2.79 -24.33
C PRO A 712 -42.97 -3.27 -23.27
N CYS A 713 -42.76 -4.47 -22.70
CA CYS A 713 -43.61 -5.06 -21.68
C CYS A 713 -43.48 -4.32 -20.34
N LEU A 714 -42.25 -3.96 -19.95
CA LEU A 714 -41.97 -3.14 -18.77
C LEU A 714 -42.54 -1.73 -18.90
N LYS A 715 -42.44 -1.09 -20.07
CA LYS A 715 -43.11 0.19 -20.33
C LYS A 715 -44.63 0.10 -20.20
N LYS A 716 -45.22 -1.02 -20.64
CA LYS A 716 -46.66 -1.27 -20.55
C LYS A 716 -47.12 -1.53 -19.11
N MET A 717 -46.32 -2.26 -18.33
CA MET A 717 -46.55 -2.44 -16.89
C MET A 717 -46.41 -1.13 -16.10
N TRP A 718 -45.38 -0.33 -16.39
CA TRP A 718 -45.19 0.97 -15.74
C TRP A 718 -46.34 1.93 -16.05
N ALA A 719 -46.80 1.96 -17.31
CA ALA A 719 -47.97 2.73 -17.70
C ALA A 719 -49.26 2.27 -17.00
N LEU A 720 -49.41 0.97 -16.71
CA LEU A 720 -50.57 0.44 -15.97
C LEU A 720 -50.56 0.86 -14.49
N ILE A 721 -49.38 0.86 -13.86
CA ILE A 721 -49.20 1.32 -12.47
C ILE A 721 -49.51 2.81 -12.33
N GLU A 722 -49.23 3.60 -13.37
CA GLU A 722 -49.47 5.05 -13.38
C GLU A 722 -50.94 5.41 -13.70
N THR A 723 -51.76 4.43 -14.11
CA THR A 723 -53.18 4.63 -14.50
C THR A 723 -54.22 4.07 -13.53
N GLU A 724 -53.83 3.52 -12.37
CA GLU A 724 -54.80 3.17 -11.31
C GLU A 724 -55.03 4.36 -10.36
N PRO A 725 -56.13 5.12 -10.48
CA PRO A 725 -56.54 6.05 -9.44
C PRO A 725 -57.06 5.28 -8.21
N PRO A 726 -56.89 5.80 -6.99
CA PRO A 726 -57.38 5.14 -5.78
C PRO A 726 -58.91 5.17 -5.73
N ASN A 727 -59.55 4.00 -5.81
CA ASN A 727 -60.97 3.83 -5.50
C ASN A 727 -61.19 4.02 -3.98
N HIS A 728 -61.51 5.24 -3.57
CA HIS A 728 -62.18 5.50 -2.29
C HIS A 728 -63.66 5.76 -2.54
N HIS A 729 -64.50 4.78 -2.19
CA HIS A 729 -65.92 5.00 -1.95
C HIS A 729 -66.12 5.61 -0.56
N PRO A 730 -66.89 6.71 -0.41
CA PRO A 730 -67.38 7.17 0.87
C PRO A 730 -68.72 6.51 1.17
N SER A 731 -68.84 5.82 2.31
CA SER A 731 -70.12 5.45 2.90
C SER A 731 -70.38 6.34 4.11
N SER A 732 -71.32 7.26 3.95
CA SER A 732 -71.99 8.04 5.01
C SER A 732 -73.25 7.30 5.47
N GLU A 733 -73.50 7.25 6.79
CA GLU A 733 -74.76 7.64 7.48
C GLU A 733 -74.84 7.06 8.92
N GLU A 734 -74.76 7.98 9.90
CA GLU A 734 -75.70 8.28 11.03
C GLU A 734 -76.44 7.14 11.76
N GLU A 735 -76.17 6.90 13.06
CA GLU A 735 -76.82 7.40 14.32
C GLU A 735 -77.97 6.48 14.83
N PRO A 736 -78.36 6.48 16.13
CA PRO A 736 -78.07 7.40 17.24
C PRO A 736 -77.18 6.86 18.39
#